data_AF-J0WRM7-F1
#
_entry.id   AF-J0WRM7-F1
#
_cell.length_a   1.000
_cell.length_b   1.000
_cell.length_c   1.000
_cell.angle_alpha   90.00
_cell.angle_beta   90.00
_cell.angle_gamma   90.00
#
_symmetry.space_group_name_H-M   'P 1'
#
loop_
_entity.id
_entity.type
_entity.pdbx_description
1 polymer ?
#
loop_
_entity_poly.entity_id
_entity_poly.type
_entity_poly.pdbx_seq_one_letter_code
_entity_poly.pdbx_strand_id
1 'polypeptide(L)'
;MNFDFDGDVGTVTYTWNVIGAPSQFIHLSWPHHRKALEAPRYLPPSALSYLTVKGWMVPVLGPTWRLVYHLPAIDFHAPRSPEESCAQEVIRGLEYEVAALGSSSEPGDFYFWGGAIAAVSRLALIAEHLGRGDLIPGVVDYLKASLHCWTDADYTRVQAAYETNWGAVISKAGATNPHVDFGNGFMNDHHFHYGYLLCAGATIAKFDPTWLEEHNGSCTNRDFLSWFVRDIANPSREDAYFPVTRHRDWFAGHSWASGIANGAGDRDQESLTEAINGYYGCLLYATVTKNEPLRNLARLLIATEQAAAIYWHLDPTARKDDIDEPYPEQGLRNLVTIGNVMQWQAGAWLFWGSQKAQIAAIQILPVTPVNEPYYSARWVGDMLRYVQHELDDPAIGDEWKSVIYLAYANHDPQRAMELSQGLTSWGSGNSYSNQLYFIATRPNPSGRPIWPRASAGFPEGTFALRCVSTGKFVSSRAGRPELVADADIRAQAAALTTAFAPGGVTLRHALTKQFVTADISGEHALSAAREKVAAWEVFKLGRVHDIAGGDDGEAYVLMAGSNKRYVCVGASGALMPCGEARSAAARFALTSPPEAQNPTGDYFLQDAASGLWVTSDSVGARLAASAKSVTEATRFNWTGPGGMAFSSSATGQFITADPQGCAVLSAARDVPLAWEHFWVDEAGEDGCFTIRALVNECFVQTNSQRELVNSASRPGDAGRYRFVAAS
;
A
#
# COMPACT_ATOMS: atom_id res chain seq x y z
N MET A 1 21.07 -2.07 -39.15
CA MET A 1 20.55 -0.99 -38.29
C MET A 1 21.63 -0.70 -37.27
N ASN A 2 21.96 0.57 -37.05
CA ASN A 2 23.01 1.00 -36.14
C ASN A 2 22.46 2.03 -35.16
N PHE A 3 23.10 2.14 -33.98
CA PHE A 3 22.78 3.13 -32.96
C PHE A 3 23.98 4.06 -32.75
N ASP A 4 23.70 5.34 -32.57
CA ASP A 4 24.68 6.37 -32.23
C ASP A 4 24.14 7.23 -31.08
N PHE A 5 25.03 7.75 -30.25
CA PHE A 5 24.70 8.46 -29.01
C PHE A 5 25.53 9.75 -28.89
N ASP A 6 24.84 10.87 -28.73
CA ASP A 6 25.43 12.18 -28.45
C ASP A 6 24.73 12.79 -27.23
N GLY A 7 25.34 12.63 -26.05
CA GLY A 7 24.76 13.05 -24.78
C GLY A 7 23.40 12.42 -24.48
N ASP A 8 22.35 13.26 -24.52
CA ASP A 8 20.97 12.87 -24.27
C ASP A 8 20.17 12.67 -25.57
N VAL A 9 20.87 12.42 -26.68
CA VAL A 9 20.27 12.14 -27.98
C VAL A 9 20.75 10.79 -28.48
N GLY A 10 19.80 9.94 -28.88
CA GLY A 10 20.05 8.65 -29.51
C GLY A 10 19.55 8.64 -30.94
N THR A 11 20.37 8.18 -31.88
CA THR A 11 20.00 8.06 -33.29
C THR A 11 19.92 6.60 -33.71
N VAL A 12 18.76 6.16 -34.19
CA VAL A 12 18.58 4.85 -34.85
C VAL A 12 18.70 5.05 -36.35
N THR A 13 19.68 4.39 -36.97
CA THR A 13 19.89 4.45 -38.42
C THR A 13 19.51 3.12 -39.08
N TYR A 14 18.49 3.14 -39.94
CA TYR A 14 18.17 2.04 -40.85
C TYR A 14 18.91 2.28 -42.16
N THR A 15 19.69 1.30 -42.59
CA THR A 15 20.29 1.26 -43.93
C THR A 15 19.76 0.01 -44.62
N TRP A 16 18.90 0.21 -45.62
CA TRP A 16 18.26 -0.87 -46.36
C TRP A 16 19.22 -1.43 -47.42
N ASN A 17 19.28 -2.75 -47.52
CA ASN A 17 19.97 -3.41 -48.62
C ASN A 17 19.06 -3.37 -49.85
N VAL A 18 19.48 -2.61 -50.87
CA VAL A 18 18.68 -2.35 -52.07
C VAL A 18 19.35 -2.95 -53.31
N ILE A 19 18.56 -3.60 -54.17
CA ILE A 19 18.95 -3.97 -55.53
C ILE A 19 18.38 -2.93 -56.49
N GLY A 20 19.20 -2.36 -57.37
CA GLY A 20 18.78 -1.30 -58.31
C GLY A 20 19.24 0.09 -57.84
N ALA A 21 18.47 1.13 -58.17
CA ALA A 21 18.82 2.53 -57.85
C ALA A 21 18.44 2.87 -56.40
N PRO A 22 19.40 3.03 -55.46
CA PRO A 22 19.08 3.25 -54.04
C PRO A 22 18.30 4.55 -53.80
N SER A 23 18.52 5.57 -54.63
CA SER A 23 17.81 6.85 -54.56
C SER A 23 16.32 6.77 -54.91
N GLN A 24 15.88 5.67 -55.54
CA GLN A 24 14.49 5.38 -55.87
C GLN A 24 13.85 4.37 -54.91
N PHE A 25 14.58 3.89 -53.91
CA PHE A 25 14.03 3.01 -52.89
C PHE A 25 12.91 3.73 -52.13
N ILE A 26 11.77 3.06 -52.01
CA ILE A 26 10.62 3.53 -51.23
C ILE A 26 10.37 2.50 -50.14
N HIS A 27 10.23 2.97 -48.91
CA HIS A 27 9.68 2.18 -47.81
C HIS A 27 8.57 2.97 -47.13
N LEU A 28 7.63 2.26 -46.53
CA LEU A 28 6.50 2.89 -45.85
C LEU A 28 6.78 3.10 -44.37
N SER A 29 6.50 4.29 -43.87
CA SER A 29 6.72 4.74 -42.49
C SER A 29 5.42 4.71 -41.70
N TRP A 30 5.45 4.28 -40.44
CA TRP A 30 4.34 4.42 -39.48
C TRP A 30 4.35 5.79 -38.80
N PRO A 31 3.26 6.16 -38.10
CA PRO A 31 3.17 7.40 -37.33
C PRO A 31 4.38 7.69 -36.43
N HIS A 32 4.81 6.73 -35.62
CA HIS A 32 5.93 6.94 -34.69
C HIS A 32 7.27 7.18 -35.43
N HIS A 33 7.49 6.53 -36.59
CA HIS A 33 8.67 6.79 -37.41
C HIS A 33 8.70 8.26 -37.82
N ARG A 34 7.59 8.78 -38.35
CA ARG A 34 7.54 10.15 -38.88
C ARG A 34 7.75 11.22 -37.83
N LYS A 35 7.35 10.97 -36.57
CA LYS A 35 7.64 11.87 -35.44
C LYS A 35 9.13 11.95 -35.09
N ALA A 36 9.92 10.90 -35.37
CA ALA A 36 11.35 10.84 -35.04
C ALA A 36 12.27 11.01 -36.27
N LEU A 37 11.73 10.89 -37.48
CA LEU A 37 12.51 10.83 -38.72
C LEU A 37 13.13 12.18 -39.04
N GLU A 38 14.45 12.20 -39.21
CA GLU A 38 15.21 13.39 -39.55
C GLU A 38 15.27 13.58 -41.07
N ALA A 39 15.01 14.81 -41.53
CA ALA A 39 15.06 15.23 -42.93
C ALA A 39 14.37 14.24 -43.93
N PRO A 40 13.14 13.78 -43.66
CA PRO A 40 12.46 12.79 -44.49
C PRO A 40 12.14 13.32 -45.89
N ARG A 41 12.24 12.43 -46.87
CA ARG A 41 11.80 12.69 -48.26
C ARG A 41 10.49 11.96 -48.53
N TYR A 42 9.39 12.51 -48.05
CA TYR A 42 8.07 11.93 -48.29
C TYR A 42 7.66 12.02 -49.76
N LEU A 43 7.04 10.96 -50.26
CA LEU A 43 6.18 11.06 -51.45
C LEU A 43 4.77 11.49 -51.00
N PRO A 44 3.95 12.08 -51.90
CA PRO A 44 2.57 12.41 -51.55
C PRO A 44 1.84 11.17 -51.01
N PRO A 45 1.05 11.27 -49.91
CA PRO A 45 0.27 10.12 -49.41
C PRO A 45 -0.67 9.51 -50.46
N SER A 46 -1.11 10.31 -51.44
CA SER A 46 -1.90 9.83 -52.59
C SER A 46 -1.13 8.93 -53.56
N ALA A 47 0.20 8.88 -53.47
CA ALA A 47 1.04 8.06 -54.35
C ALA A 47 0.99 6.58 -53.95
N LEU A 48 1.16 6.28 -52.65
CA LEU A 48 1.21 4.92 -52.13
C LEU A 48 1.05 4.90 -50.60
N SER A 49 -0.16 4.70 -50.09
CA SER A 49 -0.40 4.57 -48.64
C SER A 49 -1.36 3.44 -48.30
N TYR A 50 -1.12 2.81 -47.15
CA TYR A 50 -1.95 1.73 -46.63
C TYR A 50 -2.35 2.04 -45.19
N LEU A 51 -3.64 1.93 -44.89
CA LEU A 51 -4.11 1.97 -43.51
C LEU A 51 -3.87 0.59 -42.88
N THR A 52 -3.17 0.56 -41.75
CA THR A 52 -2.97 -0.65 -40.94
C THR A 52 -3.52 -0.45 -39.54
N VAL A 53 -3.44 -1.48 -38.68
CA VAL A 53 -3.82 -1.39 -37.26
C VAL A 53 -2.97 -0.41 -36.44
N LYS A 54 -1.88 0.11 -37.02
CA LYS A 54 -0.99 1.12 -36.45
C LYS A 54 -1.05 2.44 -37.24
N GLY A 55 -2.15 2.65 -37.98
CA GLY A 55 -2.38 3.84 -38.78
C GLY A 55 -1.78 3.82 -40.16
N TRP A 56 -1.73 5.00 -40.76
CA TRP A 56 -1.29 5.16 -42.14
C TRP A 56 0.21 4.91 -42.29
N MET A 57 0.52 3.95 -43.16
CA MET A 57 1.85 3.71 -43.69
C MET A 57 2.08 4.63 -44.90
N VAL A 58 3.01 5.58 -44.76
CA VAL A 58 3.26 6.68 -45.74
C VAL A 58 4.65 6.53 -46.38
N PRO A 59 4.79 6.72 -47.70
CA PRO A 59 6.01 6.40 -48.43
C PRO A 59 7.11 7.42 -48.20
N VAL A 60 8.31 6.94 -47.88
CA VAL A 60 9.55 7.73 -47.73
C VAL A 60 10.58 7.22 -48.74
N LEU A 61 11.19 8.15 -49.46
CA LEU A 61 12.27 7.89 -50.40
C LEU A 61 13.63 7.82 -49.71
N GLY A 62 14.47 6.93 -50.23
CA GLY A 62 15.89 6.83 -49.90
C GLY A 62 16.22 5.61 -49.04
N PRO A 63 17.42 5.05 -49.20
CA PRO A 63 17.80 3.77 -48.61
C PRO A 63 18.21 3.90 -47.13
N THR A 64 18.23 5.12 -46.59
CA THR A 64 18.69 5.40 -45.23
C THR A 64 17.71 6.27 -44.49
N TRP A 65 17.27 5.81 -43.32
CA TRP A 65 16.43 6.57 -42.40
C TRP A 65 17.19 6.80 -41.09
N ARG A 66 17.16 8.03 -40.59
CA ARG A 66 17.71 8.41 -39.29
C ARG A 66 16.56 8.84 -38.38
N LEU A 67 16.34 8.11 -37.30
CA LEU A 67 15.32 8.43 -36.31
C LEU A 67 16.02 8.94 -35.05
N VAL A 68 15.66 10.14 -34.61
CA VAL A 68 16.32 10.85 -33.51
C VAL A 68 15.39 10.88 -32.31
N TYR A 69 15.90 10.44 -31.16
CA TYR A 69 15.17 10.35 -29.91
C TYR A 69 15.89 11.12 -28.80
N HIS A 70 15.12 11.87 -28.01
CA HIS A 70 15.60 12.41 -26.74
C HIS A 70 15.60 11.31 -25.70
N LEU A 71 16.75 11.09 -25.06
CA LEU A 71 16.97 10.03 -24.11
C LEU A 71 16.66 10.51 -22.69
N PRO A 72 15.96 9.73 -21.86
CA PRO A 72 15.68 10.11 -20.48
C PRO A 72 17.00 10.34 -19.72
N ALA A 73 17.07 11.44 -18.97
CA ALA A 73 18.15 11.71 -18.03
C ALA A 73 17.84 11.18 -16.61
N ILE A 74 16.61 10.70 -16.39
CA ILE A 74 16.12 10.20 -15.11
C ILE A 74 16.74 8.83 -14.83
N ASP A 75 17.40 8.70 -13.68
CA ASP A 75 17.87 7.46 -13.08
C ASP A 75 17.03 7.12 -11.85
N PHE A 76 17.62 6.99 -10.66
CA PHE A 76 16.97 6.60 -9.41
C PHE A 76 15.94 7.60 -8.87
N HIS A 77 16.17 8.90 -9.06
CA HIS A 77 15.36 9.96 -8.46
C HIS A 77 14.49 10.70 -9.47
N ALA A 78 13.45 11.34 -8.96
CA ALA A 78 12.70 12.30 -9.77
C ALA A 78 13.59 13.51 -10.09
N PRO A 79 13.40 14.18 -11.23
CA PRO A 79 14.25 15.29 -11.66
C PRO A 79 14.13 16.54 -10.78
N ARG A 80 13.25 16.54 -9.78
CA ARG A 80 12.98 17.64 -8.85
C ARG A 80 12.79 17.08 -7.45
N SER A 81 13.19 17.87 -6.46
CA SER A 81 12.90 17.58 -5.05
C SER A 81 11.40 17.65 -4.75
N PRO A 82 10.91 16.90 -3.74
CA PRO A 82 9.53 17.02 -3.29
C PRO A 82 9.20 18.45 -2.86
N GLU A 83 8.01 18.92 -3.22
CA GLU A 83 7.50 20.23 -2.77
C GLU A 83 7.38 20.26 -1.24
N GLU A 84 7.75 21.39 -0.65
CA GLU A 84 7.96 21.56 0.79
C GLU A 84 6.72 21.15 1.60
N SER A 85 5.52 21.49 1.13
CA SER A 85 4.28 21.16 1.85
C SER A 85 4.02 19.66 1.97
N CYS A 86 4.60 18.83 1.10
CA CYS A 86 4.42 17.38 1.10
C CYS A 86 5.46 16.64 1.94
N ALA A 87 6.63 17.24 2.19
CA ALA A 87 7.81 16.52 2.68
C ALA A 87 7.54 15.75 3.98
N GLN A 88 6.90 16.39 4.96
CA GLN A 88 6.61 15.75 6.25
C GLN A 88 5.69 14.54 6.12
N GLU A 89 4.68 14.60 5.28
CA GLU A 89 3.70 13.52 5.11
C GLU A 89 4.28 12.34 4.32
N VAL A 90 5.19 12.61 3.36
CA VAL A 90 5.98 11.54 2.73
C VAL A 90 6.89 10.87 3.76
N ILE A 91 7.57 11.64 4.61
CA ILE A 91 8.44 11.10 5.67
C ILE A 91 7.64 10.23 6.65
N ARG A 92 6.47 10.68 7.09
CA ARG A 92 5.60 9.88 7.98
C ARG A 92 5.17 8.57 7.33
N GLY A 93 4.83 8.62 6.05
CA GLY A 93 4.56 7.43 5.24
C GLY A 93 5.74 6.45 5.25
N LEU A 94 6.95 6.95 4.99
CA LEU A 94 8.16 6.15 4.97
C LEU A 94 8.45 5.50 6.31
N GLU A 95 8.39 6.26 7.41
CA GLU A 95 8.62 5.74 8.76
C GLU A 95 7.68 4.59 9.08
N TYR A 96 6.39 4.75 8.74
CA TYR A 96 5.40 3.70 8.95
C TYR A 96 5.68 2.47 8.07
N GLU A 97 5.84 2.67 6.75
CA GLU A 97 5.98 1.56 5.80
C GLU A 97 7.28 0.78 6.03
N VAL A 98 8.38 1.46 6.37
CA VAL A 98 9.67 0.81 6.71
C VAL A 98 9.58 0.09 8.06
N ALA A 99 8.96 0.67 9.09
CA ALA A 99 8.76 -0.02 10.36
C ALA A 99 7.82 -1.23 10.24
N ALA A 100 6.95 -1.24 9.22
CA ALA A 100 6.04 -2.34 8.91
C ALA A 100 6.67 -3.43 8.03
N LEU A 101 7.91 -3.25 7.54
CA LEU A 101 8.67 -4.31 6.88
C LEU A 101 8.97 -5.42 7.91
N GLY A 102 8.08 -6.40 7.98
CA GLY A 102 8.23 -7.59 8.80
C GLY A 102 9.22 -8.58 8.16
N SER A 103 8.87 -9.86 8.14
CA SER A 103 9.63 -10.87 7.40
C SER A 103 9.66 -10.54 5.90
N SER A 104 10.82 -10.73 5.25
CA SER A 104 10.97 -10.54 3.81
C SER A 104 10.01 -11.41 3.02
N SER A 105 9.40 -10.87 1.96
CA SER A 105 8.61 -11.65 1.02
C SER A 105 9.48 -12.70 0.34
N GLU A 106 9.01 -13.94 0.27
CA GLU A 106 9.71 -15.02 -0.45
C GLU A 106 9.19 -15.10 -1.90
N PRO A 107 10.02 -15.48 -2.90
CA PRO A 107 9.59 -15.65 -4.28
C PRO A 107 8.52 -16.76 -4.41
N GLY A 108 7.27 -16.37 -4.69
CA GLY A 108 6.15 -17.28 -4.99
C GLY A 108 5.88 -17.46 -6.49
N ASP A 109 6.32 -16.50 -7.28
CA ASP A 109 6.25 -16.40 -8.74
C ASP A 109 7.27 -15.32 -9.16
N PHE A 110 7.44 -15.06 -10.46
CA PHE A 110 8.39 -14.04 -10.93
C PHE A 110 7.77 -12.63 -10.99
N TYR A 111 6.45 -12.54 -11.20
CA TYR A 111 5.74 -11.29 -11.50
C TYR A 111 5.35 -10.51 -10.25
N PHE A 112 4.47 -11.07 -9.41
CA PHE A 112 3.94 -10.41 -8.21
C PHE A 112 5.02 -10.22 -7.16
N TRP A 113 5.89 -11.21 -6.96
CA TRP A 113 7.05 -11.06 -6.08
C TRP A 113 7.97 -9.94 -6.58
N GLY A 114 8.28 -9.92 -7.88
CA GLY A 114 9.05 -8.84 -8.50
C GLY A 114 8.43 -7.48 -8.20
N GLY A 115 7.14 -7.31 -8.51
CA GLY A 115 6.41 -6.07 -8.24
C GLY A 115 6.50 -5.63 -6.78
N ALA A 116 6.35 -6.57 -5.83
CA ALA A 116 6.43 -6.28 -4.40
C ALA A 116 7.82 -5.77 -3.99
N ILE A 117 8.90 -6.45 -4.39
CA ILE A 117 10.27 -6.02 -4.04
C ILE A 117 10.66 -4.71 -4.74
N ALA A 118 10.15 -4.47 -5.95
CA ALA A 118 10.37 -3.21 -6.64
C ALA A 118 9.66 -2.05 -5.92
N ALA A 119 8.43 -2.25 -5.45
CA ALA A 119 7.72 -1.27 -4.64
C ALA A 119 8.46 -0.98 -3.31
N VAL A 120 8.97 -2.01 -2.64
CA VAL A 120 9.79 -1.84 -1.42
C VAL A 120 11.08 -1.08 -1.72
N SER A 121 11.75 -1.34 -2.85
CA SER A 121 12.97 -0.64 -3.23
C SER A 121 12.78 0.87 -3.40
N ARG A 122 11.58 1.32 -3.82
CA ARG A 122 11.23 2.74 -3.88
C ARG A 122 11.34 3.42 -2.51
N LEU A 123 11.05 2.73 -1.41
CA LEU A 123 11.12 3.32 -0.05
C LEU A 123 12.53 3.83 0.26
N ALA A 124 13.57 3.04 -0.04
CA ALA A 124 14.97 3.46 0.17
C ALA A 124 15.36 4.66 -0.72
N LEU A 125 14.95 4.65 -1.99
CA LEU A 125 15.24 5.74 -2.93
C LEU A 125 14.53 7.06 -2.55
N ILE A 126 13.32 6.98 -2.02
CA ILE A 126 12.57 8.14 -1.53
C ILE A 126 13.19 8.62 -0.22
N ALA A 127 13.56 7.72 0.70
CA ALA A 127 14.23 8.06 1.95
C ALA A 127 15.57 8.78 1.70
N GLU A 128 16.38 8.32 0.76
CA GLU A 128 17.60 9.02 0.33
C GLU A 128 17.30 10.44 -0.18
N HIS A 129 16.31 10.61 -1.07
CA HIS A 129 15.97 11.93 -1.63
C HIS A 129 15.46 12.93 -0.57
N LEU A 130 14.86 12.43 0.52
CA LEU A 130 14.40 13.23 1.65
C LEU A 130 15.42 13.33 2.80
N GLY A 131 16.63 12.79 2.65
CA GLY A 131 17.67 12.84 3.68
C GLY A 131 17.44 11.92 4.88
N ARG A 132 16.57 10.92 4.77
CA ARG A 132 16.26 9.91 5.80
C ARG A 132 17.10 8.64 5.63
N GLY A 133 18.41 8.83 5.65
CA GLY A 133 19.38 7.74 5.53
C GLY A 133 19.26 6.66 6.62
N ASP A 134 18.68 7.00 7.76
CA ASP A 134 18.38 6.09 8.87
C ASP A 134 17.37 4.98 8.51
N LEU A 135 16.50 5.22 7.52
CA LEU A 135 15.49 4.25 7.09
C LEU A 135 16.00 3.27 6.02
N ILE A 136 17.10 3.59 5.34
CA ILE A 136 17.63 2.83 4.20
C ILE A 136 18.08 1.40 4.60
N PRO A 137 18.83 1.18 5.70
CA PRO A 137 19.33 -0.15 6.03
C PRO A 137 18.23 -1.20 6.17
N GLY A 138 17.11 -0.87 6.83
CA GLY A 138 15.98 -1.81 7.00
C GLY A 138 15.37 -2.26 5.68
N VAL A 139 15.29 -1.35 4.70
CA VAL A 139 14.82 -1.67 3.34
C VAL A 139 15.84 -2.54 2.60
N VAL A 140 17.13 -2.19 2.67
CA VAL A 140 18.20 -2.94 1.98
C VAL A 140 18.31 -4.36 2.53
N ASP A 141 18.24 -4.53 3.85
CA ASP A 141 18.29 -5.84 4.50
C ASP A 141 17.08 -6.70 4.13
N TYR A 142 15.87 -6.11 4.08
CA TYR A 142 14.67 -6.78 3.59
C TYR A 142 14.85 -7.29 2.16
N LEU A 143 15.35 -6.44 1.26
CA LEU A 143 15.54 -6.79 -0.15
C LEU A 143 16.61 -7.88 -0.30
N LYS A 144 17.75 -7.78 0.40
CA LYS A 144 18.79 -8.81 0.40
C LYS A 144 18.24 -10.16 0.87
N ALA A 145 17.48 -10.19 1.96
CA ALA A 145 16.86 -11.41 2.46
C ALA A 145 15.88 -12.02 1.45
N SER A 146 15.05 -11.19 0.81
CA SER A 146 14.11 -11.62 -0.23
C SER A 146 14.81 -12.20 -1.47
N LEU A 147 15.84 -11.51 -1.99
CA LEU A 147 16.59 -11.97 -3.16
C LEU A 147 17.43 -13.21 -2.86
N HIS A 148 17.99 -13.32 -1.65
CA HIS A 148 18.77 -14.49 -1.22
C HIS A 148 17.96 -15.77 -1.37
N CYS A 149 16.66 -15.77 -1.05
CA CYS A 149 15.80 -16.95 -1.22
C CYS A 149 15.88 -17.50 -2.64
N TRP A 150 15.99 -16.64 -3.66
CA TRP A 150 16.00 -17.12 -5.03
C TRP A 150 17.33 -17.73 -5.48
N THR A 151 18.43 -17.30 -4.86
CA THR A 151 19.78 -17.82 -5.14
C THR A 151 20.17 -18.99 -4.23
N ASP A 152 19.40 -19.23 -3.16
CA ASP A 152 19.55 -20.36 -2.27
C ASP A 152 19.19 -21.68 -2.96
N ALA A 153 20.14 -22.61 -3.00
CA ALA A 153 19.96 -23.93 -3.62
C ALA A 153 18.90 -24.79 -2.93
N ASP A 154 18.64 -24.54 -1.64
CA ASP A 154 17.64 -25.27 -0.86
C ASP A 154 16.22 -24.68 -1.04
N TYR A 155 16.10 -23.51 -1.66
CA TYR A 155 14.81 -22.92 -1.97
C TYR A 155 14.19 -23.57 -3.22
N THR A 156 13.07 -24.26 -3.02
CA THR A 156 12.47 -25.14 -4.02
C THR A 156 11.09 -24.70 -4.50
N ARG A 157 10.51 -23.64 -3.92
CA ARG A 157 9.16 -23.18 -4.32
C ARG A 157 9.14 -22.59 -5.72
N VAL A 158 10.14 -21.75 -6.03
CA VAL A 158 10.32 -21.10 -7.34
C VAL A 158 11.79 -21.17 -7.71
N GLN A 159 12.08 -21.58 -8.95
CA GLN A 159 13.45 -21.71 -9.45
C GLN A 159 13.55 -21.12 -10.85
N ALA A 160 14.63 -20.39 -11.11
CA ALA A 160 15.01 -20.03 -12.48
C ALA A 160 15.70 -21.22 -13.17
N ALA A 161 15.57 -21.30 -14.49
CA ALA A 161 16.32 -22.22 -15.34
C ALA A 161 16.78 -21.48 -16.60
N TYR A 162 17.77 -22.04 -17.28
CA TYR A 162 18.19 -21.57 -18.59
C TYR A 162 17.68 -22.54 -19.67
N GLU A 163 16.82 -22.05 -20.55
CA GLU A 163 16.32 -22.78 -21.71
C GLU A 163 17.33 -22.66 -22.86
N THR A 164 17.86 -23.78 -23.32
CA THR A 164 19.02 -23.81 -24.23
C THR A 164 18.66 -23.73 -25.71
N ASN A 165 17.42 -24.02 -26.11
CA ASN A 165 17.04 -24.03 -27.53
C ASN A 165 16.81 -22.61 -28.07
N TRP A 166 16.23 -21.74 -27.24
CA TRP A 166 15.91 -20.35 -27.55
C TRP A 166 16.80 -19.36 -26.81
N GLY A 167 17.62 -19.87 -25.88
CA GLY A 167 18.62 -19.11 -25.12
C GLY A 167 17.96 -18.09 -24.21
N ALA A 168 17.26 -18.55 -23.17
CA ALA A 168 16.48 -17.67 -22.29
C ALA A 168 16.56 -18.08 -20.82
N VAL A 169 16.57 -17.11 -19.90
CA VAL A 169 16.23 -17.40 -18.49
C VAL A 169 14.72 -17.59 -18.42
N ILE A 170 14.24 -18.58 -17.67
CA ILE A 170 12.81 -18.87 -17.55
C ILE A 170 12.44 -19.33 -16.14
N SER A 171 11.16 -19.22 -15.78
CA SER A 171 10.60 -20.00 -14.67
C SER A 171 10.69 -21.49 -14.98
N LYS A 172 11.41 -22.24 -14.13
CA LYS A 172 11.66 -23.68 -14.33
C LYS A 172 10.37 -24.49 -14.36
N ALA A 173 9.41 -24.15 -13.52
CA ALA A 173 8.10 -24.81 -13.50
C ALA A 173 7.28 -24.49 -14.75
N GLY A 174 7.50 -23.33 -15.38
CA GLY A 174 6.88 -22.93 -16.63
C GLY A 174 7.46 -23.61 -17.87
N ALA A 175 8.64 -24.25 -17.80
CA ALA A 175 9.31 -24.85 -18.96
C ALA A 175 8.45 -25.86 -19.74
N THR A 176 7.46 -26.47 -19.07
CA THR A 176 6.51 -27.41 -19.69
C THR A 176 5.05 -27.04 -19.44
N ASN A 177 4.77 -25.87 -18.86
CA ASN A 177 3.41 -25.42 -18.55
C ASN A 177 3.25 -23.91 -18.83
N PRO A 178 2.54 -23.53 -19.91
CA PRO A 178 2.36 -22.12 -20.29
C PRO A 178 1.45 -21.33 -19.34
N HIS A 179 0.78 -21.99 -18.37
CA HIS A 179 -0.06 -21.32 -17.38
C HIS A 179 0.70 -20.91 -16.10
N VAL A 180 1.98 -21.26 -15.99
CA VAL A 180 2.84 -20.84 -14.87
C VAL A 180 3.52 -19.53 -15.24
N ASP A 181 3.56 -18.59 -14.30
CA ASP A 181 4.20 -17.28 -14.47
C ASP A 181 3.78 -16.59 -15.77
N PHE A 182 2.48 -16.61 -16.09
CA PHE A 182 1.93 -15.95 -17.29
C PHE A 182 2.58 -16.38 -18.62
N GLY A 183 3.15 -17.58 -18.67
CA GLY A 183 3.85 -18.09 -19.84
C GLY A 183 5.33 -17.70 -19.91
N ASN A 184 5.93 -17.25 -18.82
CA ASN A 184 7.37 -16.95 -18.73
C ASN A 184 8.24 -18.13 -19.20
N GLY A 185 7.85 -19.37 -18.86
CA GLY A 185 8.50 -20.59 -19.37
C GLY A 185 8.54 -20.72 -20.90
N PHE A 186 7.66 -19.99 -21.58
CA PHE A 186 7.49 -19.90 -23.03
C PHE A 186 7.81 -18.50 -23.55
N MET A 187 8.65 -17.74 -22.83
CA MET A 187 9.23 -16.47 -23.27
C MET A 187 8.22 -15.33 -23.33
N ASN A 188 7.05 -15.47 -22.72
CA ASN A 188 6.16 -14.35 -22.48
C ASN A 188 6.74 -13.44 -21.39
N ASP A 189 6.59 -12.14 -21.57
CA ASP A 189 6.60 -11.16 -20.48
C ASP A 189 7.91 -11.05 -19.70
N HIS A 190 9.04 -11.52 -20.24
CA HIS A 190 10.32 -11.46 -19.52
C HIS A 190 10.68 -10.02 -19.15
N HIS A 191 10.52 -9.07 -20.07
CA HIS A 191 10.75 -7.66 -19.79
C HIS A 191 9.80 -7.07 -18.71
N PHE A 192 8.57 -7.58 -18.56
CA PHE A 192 7.67 -7.16 -17.47
C PHE A 192 8.19 -7.69 -16.13
N HIS A 193 8.51 -8.99 -16.07
CA HIS A 193 8.90 -9.66 -14.84
C HIS A 193 10.29 -9.20 -14.36
N TYR A 194 11.26 -9.18 -15.26
CA TYR A 194 12.67 -9.03 -14.91
C TYR A 194 13.04 -7.59 -14.60
N GLY A 195 12.29 -6.62 -15.14
CA GLY A 195 12.44 -5.20 -14.81
C GLY A 195 12.35 -4.94 -13.32
N TYR A 196 11.38 -5.57 -12.65
CA TYR A 196 11.16 -5.41 -11.22
C TYR A 196 12.32 -5.96 -10.38
N LEU A 197 12.81 -7.16 -10.71
CA LEU A 197 14.00 -7.75 -10.09
C LEU A 197 15.21 -6.82 -10.22
N LEU A 198 15.45 -6.34 -11.43
CA LEU A 198 16.60 -5.50 -11.74
C LEU A 198 16.53 -4.16 -10.98
N CYS A 199 15.34 -3.57 -10.83
CA CYS A 199 15.14 -2.38 -10.01
C CYS A 199 15.51 -2.62 -8.54
N ALA A 200 15.05 -3.73 -7.96
CA ALA A 200 15.37 -4.08 -6.58
C ALA A 200 16.87 -4.36 -6.38
N GLY A 201 17.47 -5.20 -7.23
CA GLY A 201 18.89 -5.54 -7.19
C GLY A 201 19.80 -4.33 -7.38
N ALA A 202 19.47 -3.43 -8.32
CA ALA A 202 20.21 -2.18 -8.51
C ALA A 202 20.08 -1.24 -7.31
N THR A 203 18.92 -1.24 -6.62
CA THR A 203 18.74 -0.45 -5.39
C THR A 203 19.62 -0.97 -4.25
N ILE A 204 19.71 -2.30 -4.07
CA ILE A 204 20.67 -2.89 -3.12
C ILE A 204 22.08 -2.42 -3.45
N ALA A 205 22.52 -2.61 -4.69
CA ALA A 205 23.86 -2.27 -5.15
C ALA A 205 24.19 -0.77 -5.06
N LYS A 206 23.20 0.12 -5.13
CA LYS A 206 23.38 1.56 -4.95
C LYS A 206 23.77 1.91 -3.50
N PHE A 207 23.16 1.26 -2.52
CA PHE A 207 23.41 1.51 -1.10
C PHE A 207 24.46 0.57 -0.48
N ASP A 208 24.68 -0.59 -1.09
CA ASP A 208 25.77 -1.51 -0.80
C ASP A 208 26.40 -2.04 -2.10
N PRO A 209 27.38 -1.33 -2.66
CA PRO A 209 28.05 -1.75 -3.89
C PRO A 209 28.83 -3.07 -3.77
N THR A 210 29.23 -3.46 -2.55
CA THR A 210 30.02 -4.69 -2.35
C THR A 210 29.18 -5.95 -2.52
N TRP A 211 27.86 -5.84 -2.31
CA TRP A 211 26.88 -6.91 -2.54
C TRP A 211 26.94 -7.51 -3.94
N LEU A 212 27.29 -6.71 -4.97
CA LEU A 212 27.42 -7.20 -6.34
C LEU A 212 28.51 -8.27 -6.50
N GLU A 213 29.58 -8.21 -5.70
CA GLU A 213 30.70 -9.16 -5.75
C GLU A 213 30.50 -10.34 -4.80
N GLU A 214 29.48 -10.31 -3.95
CA GLU A 214 29.16 -11.43 -3.06
C GLU A 214 28.70 -12.64 -3.87
N HIS A 215 29.20 -13.81 -3.48
CA HIS A 215 28.84 -15.08 -4.09
C HIS A 215 27.50 -15.57 -3.52
N ASN A 216 26.55 -15.85 -4.39
CA ASN A 216 25.18 -16.22 -4.03
C ASN A 216 24.90 -17.73 -4.04
N GLY A 217 25.98 -18.53 -4.00
CA GLY A 217 25.93 -19.99 -4.06
C GLY A 217 26.25 -20.56 -5.45
N SER A 218 25.97 -19.82 -6.53
CA SER A 218 26.29 -20.25 -7.90
C SER A 218 27.25 -19.31 -8.64
N CYS A 219 27.13 -18.01 -8.44
CA CYS A 219 27.93 -16.99 -9.09
C CYS A 219 27.93 -15.71 -8.23
N THR A 220 28.49 -14.61 -8.74
CA THR A 220 28.32 -13.31 -8.06
C THR A 220 26.89 -12.79 -8.26
N ASN A 221 26.39 -11.96 -7.36
CA ASN A 221 25.10 -11.28 -7.57
C ASN A 221 25.11 -10.41 -8.85
N ARG A 222 26.27 -9.85 -9.22
CA ARG A 222 26.47 -9.17 -10.50
C ARG A 222 26.18 -10.09 -11.69
N ASP A 223 26.75 -11.29 -11.69
CA ASP A 223 26.57 -12.28 -12.76
C ASP A 223 25.11 -12.70 -12.84
N PHE A 224 24.49 -12.99 -11.70
CA PHE A 224 23.08 -13.36 -11.61
C PHE A 224 22.16 -12.32 -12.25
N LEU A 225 22.28 -11.04 -11.84
CA LEU A 225 21.49 -9.95 -12.43
C LEU A 225 21.80 -9.76 -13.93
N SER A 226 23.06 -9.99 -14.35
CA SER A 226 23.46 -9.85 -15.75
C SER A 226 22.72 -10.82 -16.68
N TRP A 227 22.32 -12.00 -16.20
CA TRP A 227 21.58 -12.96 -17.02
C TRP A 227 20.23 -12.41 -17.47
N PHE A 228 19.50 -11.77 -16.56
CA PHE A 228 18.21 -11.16 -16.84
C PHE A 228 18.35 -9.92 -17.74
N VAL A 229 19.39 -9.11 -17.53
CA VAL A 229 19.70 -7.98 -18.42
C VAL A 229 19.98 -8.46 -19.84
N ARG A 230 20.79 -9.51 -19.99
CA ARG A 230 21.13 -10.07 -21.31
C ARG A 230 19.92 -10.68 -21.99
N ASP A 231 18.99 -11.27 -21.23
CA ASP A 231 17.75 -11.82 -21.78
C ASP A 231 16.89 -10.76 -22.50
N ILE A 232 16.71 -9.58 -21.87
CA ILE A 232 15.77 -8.57 -22.38
C ILE A 232 16.45 -7.42 -23.16
N ALA A 233 17.73 -7.18 -22.93
CA ALA A 233 18.46 -6.00 -23.43
C ALA A 233 19.87 -6.32 -23.98
N ASN A 234 20.13 -7.55 -24.45
CA ASN A 234 21.39 -7.85 -25.14
C ASN A 234 21.58 -6.96 -26.40
N PRO A 235 22.69 -6.19 -26.52
CA PRO A 235 22.94 -5.31 -27.67
C PRO A 235 23.47 -6.05 -28.92
N SER A 236 24.00 -7.26 -28.79
CA SER A 236 24.90 -7.83 -29.80
C SER A 236 24.61 -9.29 -30.14
N ARG A 237 24.75 -9.63 -31.43
CA ARG A 237 24.70 -11.03 -31.90
C ARG A 237 25.93 -11.84 -31.49
N GLU A 238 26.94 -11.20 -30.92
CA GLU A 238 28.13 -11.86 -30.40
C GLU A 238 27.86 -12.58 -29.07
N ASP A 239 26.78 -12.22 -28.36
CA ASP A 239 26.33 -13.02 -27.22
C ASP A 239 25.77 -14.36 -27.72
N ALA A 240 26.49 -15.44 -27.42
CA ALA A 240 26.12 -16.79 -27.83
C ALA A 240 24.95 -17.39 -27.03
N TYR A 241 24.50 -16.71 -25.97
CA TYR A 241 23.50 -17.23 -25.03
C TYR A 241 22.14 -16.55 -25.20
N PHE A 242 22.10 -15.26 -25.53
CA PHE A 242 20.84 -14.50 -25.59
C PHE A 242 20.64 -13.82 -26.94
N PRO A 243 19.41 -13.77 -27.49
CA PRO A 243 19.13 -13.02 -28.70
C PRO A 243 19.23 -11.51 -28.46
N VAL A 244 19.45 -10.74 -29.52
CA VAL A 244 19.51 -9.27 -29.45
C VAL A 244 18.14 -8.72 -29.05
N THR A 245 18.09 -7.98 -27.94
CA THR A 245 16.90 -7.29 -27.41
C THR A 245 15.60 -8.08 -27.61
N ARG A 246 15.46 -9.26 -26.97
CA ARG A 246 14.43 -10.29 -27.26
C ARG A 246 13.06 -9.75 -27.63
N HIS A 247 12.51 -8.86 -26.80
CA HIS A 247 11.15 -8.35 -26.95
C HIS A 247 11.02 -7.20 -27.95
N ARG A 248 12.13 -6.52 -28.28
CA ARG A 248 12.12 -5.26 -29.02
C ARG A 248 11.94 -5.50 -30.52
N ASP A 249 10.88 -4.95 -31.09
CA ASP A 249 10.74 -4.81 -32.54
C ASP A 249 11.09 -3.38 -32.95
N TRP A 250 12.31 -3.21 -33.45
CA TRP A 250 12.83 -1.91 -33.82
C TRP A 250 12.03 -1.22 -34.93
N PHE A 251 11.32 -1.94 -35.79
CA PHE A 251 10.51 -1.31 -36.84
C PHE A 251 9.07 -1.07 -36.40
N ALA A 252 8.49 -1.93 -35.56
CA ALA A 252 7.20 -1.64 -34.94
C ALA A 252 7.28 -0.46 -33.96
N GLY A 253 8.47 -0.21 -33.42
CA GLY A 253 8.74 0.89 -32.51
C GLY A 253 8.45 0.56 -31.06
N HIS A 254 7.96 -0.65 -30.77
CA HIS A 254 7.63 -1.11 -29.43
C HIS A 254 8.02 -2.59 -29.19
N SER A 255 7.93 -3.02 -27.94
CA SER A 255 8.12 -4.41 -27.53
C SER A 255 6.91 -5.27 -27.82
N TRP A 256 7.13 -6.57 -28.00
CA TRP A 256 6.10 -7.60 -27.97
C TRP A 256 6.27 -8.46 -26.73
N ALA A 257 5.20 -8.62 -25.96
CA ALA A 257 5.16 -9.35 -24.71
C ALA A 257 5.10 -10.85 -24.95
N SER A 258 4.25 -11.26 -25.90
CA SER A 258 4.09 -12.64 -26.35
C SER A 258 5.41 -13.29 -26.79
N GLY A 259 5.72 -14.43 -26.19
CA GLY A 259 6.66 -15.43 -26.67
C GLY A 259 5.94 -16.52 -27.46
N ILE A 260 6.25 -17.78 -27.15
CA ILE A 260 5.74 -18.95 -27.86
C ILE A 260 4.62 -19.69 -27.09
N ALA A 261 4.11 -19.12 -25.99
CA ALA A 261 3.09 -19.76 -25.15
C ALA A 261 1.82 -20.13 -25.94
N ASN A 262 1.48 -19.31 -26.94
CA ASN A 262 0.37 -19.50 -27.86
C ASN A 262 0.80 -20.13 -29.20
N GLY A 263 1.83 -20.99 -29.19
CA GLY A 263 2.32 -21.69 -30.38
C GLY A 263 3.05 -20.81 -31.39
N ALA A 264 3.71 -19.73 -30.93
CA ALA A 264 4.30 -18.69 -31.77
C ALA A 264 3.29 -18.01 -32.72
N GLY A 265 2.05 -17.86 -32.27
CA GLY A 265 0.97 -17.17 -32.97
C GLY A 265 1.14 -15.65 -33.02
N ASP A 266 0.03 -14.93 -33.12
CA ASP A 266 0.03 -13.47 -33.23
C ASP A 266 0.68 -12.81 -32.01
N ARG A 267 1.48 -11.77 -32.27
CA ARG A 267 2.16 -11.03 -31.21
C ARG A 267 1.25 -10.02 -30.54
N ASP A 268 1.44 -9.82 -29.25
CA ASP A 268 0.71 -8.85 -28.45
C ASP A 268 1.60 -8.02 -27.52
N GLN A 269 1.11 -6.84 -27.16
CA GLN A 269 1.64 -5.96 -26.14
C GLN A 269 0.46 -5.30 -25.44
N GLU A 270 0.31 -5.59 -24.14
CA GLU A 270 -0.68 -4.93 -23.29
C GLU A 270 -0.05 -3.73 -22.58
N SER A 271 0.84 -3.99 -21.62
CA SER A 271 1.41 -2.99 -20.71
C SER A 271 2.67 -2.33 -21.28
N LEU A 272 2.54 -1.13 -21.84
CA LEU A 272 3.71 -0.38 -22.35
C LEU A 272 4.61 0.13 -21.20
N THR A 273 4.01 0.49 -20.07
CA THR A 273 4.74 0.98 -18.89
C THR A 273 5.52 -0.12 -18.17
N GLU A 274 5.10 -1.38 -18.23
CA GLU A 274 5.93 -2.49 -17.75
C GLU A 274 7.11 -2.79 -18.67
N ALA A 275 6.97 -2.61 -19.99
CA ALA A 275 8.12 -2.67 -20.89
C ALA A 275 9.13 -1.54 -20.59
N ILE A 276 8.64 -0.32 -20.37
CA ILE A 276 9.47 0.81 -19.92
C ILE A 276 10.17 0.46 -18.60
N ASN A 277 9.47 -0.13 -17.64
CA ASN A 277 10.04 -0.57 -16.36
C ASN A 277 11.11 -1.67 -16.53
N GLY A 278 10.91 -2.60 -17.48
CA GLY A 278 11.89 -3.58 -17.93
C GLY A 278 13.24 -2.95 -18.26
N TYR A 279 13.20 -1.98 -19.17
CA TYR A 279 14.39 -1.27 -19.63
C TYR A 279 14.92 -0.27 -18.60
N TYR A 280 14.07 0.27 -17.73
CA TYR A 280 14.49 1.07 -16.58
C TYR A 280 15.28 0.24 -15.57
N GLY A 281 14.89 -1.01 -15.30
CA GLY A 281 15.69 -1.95 -14.52
C GLY A 281 17.09 -2.15 -15.11
N CYS A 282 17.20 -2.31 -16.44
CA CYS A 282 18.49 -2.36 -17.12
C CYS A 282 19.29 -1.07 -16.99
N LEU A 283 18.65 0.10 -17.07
CA LEU A 283 19.29 1.40 -16.85
C LEU A 283 19.87 1.52 -15.45
N LEU A 284 19.11 1.14 -14.42
CA LEU A 284 19.58 1.18 -13.03
C LEU A 284 20.74 0.21 -12.80
N TYR A 285 20.65 -1.01 -13.34
CA TYR A 285 21.76 -1.98 -13.30
C TYR A 285 23.01 -1.42 -14.00
N ALA A 286 22.86 -0.85 -15.20
CA ALA A 286 23.97 -0.25 -15.94
C ALA A 286 24.63 0.89 -15.16
N THR A 287 23.83 1.66 -14.41
CA THR A 287 24.30 2.77 -13.57
C THR A 287 25.17 2.26 -12.42
N VAL A 288 24.72 1.27 -11.65
CA VAL A 288 25.50 0.73 -10.51
C VAL A 288 26.71 -0.10 -10.95
N THR A 289 26.64 -0.69 -12.15
CA THR A 289 27.76 -1.44 -12.75
C THR A 289 28.71 -0.57 -13.58
N LYS A 290 28.40 0.73 -13.75
CA LYS A 290 29.17 1.69 -14.56
C LYS A 290 29.35 1.23 -16.02
N ASN A 291 28.33 0.60 -16.58
CA ASN A 291 28.31 0.10 -17.95
C ASN A 291 27.66 1.13 -18.89
N GLU A 292 28.46 2.08 -19.40
CA GLU A 292 27.96 3.18 -20.24
C GLU A 292 27.29 2.71 -21.56
N PRO A 293 27.83 1.73 -22.31
CA PRO A 293 27.14 1.22 -23.50
C PRO A 293 25.75 0.66 -23.19
N LEU A 294 25.60 -0.13 -22.12
CA LEU A 294 24.30 -0.65 -21.70
C LEU A 294 23.38 0.48 -21.22
N ARG A 295 23.91 1.47 -20.49
CA ARG A 295 23.16 2.64 -20.04
C ARG A 295 22.53 3.36 -21.22
N ASN A 296 23.30 3.64 -22.27
CA ASN A 296 22.80 4.33 -23.46
C ASN A 296 21.79 3.49 -24.25
N LEU A 297 22.01 2.18 -24.38
CA LEU A 297 21.02 1.28 -24.98
C LEU A 297 19.70 1.28 -24.19
N ALA A 298 19.76 1.14 -22.86
CA ALA A 298 18.58 1.11 -22.01
C ALA A 298 17.78 2.41 -22.13
N ARG A 299 18.46 3.56 -22.14
CA ARG A 299 17.82 4.87 -22.38
C ARG A 299 17.14 4.95 -23.75
N LEU A 300 17.77 4.41 -24.80
CA LEU A 300 17.17 4.35 -26.13
C LEU A 300 15.93 3.44 -26.16
N LEU A 301 16.00 2.27 -25.55
CA LEU A 301 14.87 1.35 -25.44
C LEU A 301 13.68 2.04 -24.73
N ILE A 302 13.92 2.72 -23.61
CA ILE A 302 12.91 3.52 -22.90
C ILE A 302 12.33 4.63 -23.81
N ALA A 303 13.19 5.45 -24.43
CA ALA A 303 12.76 6.58 -25.25
C ALA A 303 11.90 6.13 -26.43
N THR A 304 12.28 5.02 -27.06
CA THR A 304 11.52 4.47 -28.18
C THR A 304 10.19 3.86 -27.75
N GLU A 305 10.09 3.27 -26.55
CA GLU A 305 8.79 2.85 -26.01
C GLU A 305 7.89 4.02 -25.67
N GLN A 306 8.44 5.06 -25.05
CA GLN A 306 7.69 6.28 -24.78
C GLN A 306 7.18 6.92 -26.08
N ALA A 307 7.96 6.86 -27.16
CA ALA A 307 7.52 7.34 -28.48
C ALA A 307 6.40 6.47 -29.10
N ALA A 308 6.34 5.18 -28.78
CA ALA A 308 5.28 4.29 -29.24
C ALA A 308 3.94 4.46 -28.51
N ALA A 309 3.92 5.24 -27.42
CA ALA A 309 2.72 5.56 -26.65
C ALA A 309 1.58 6.10 -27.53
N ILE A 310 1.86 6.66 -28.70
CA ILE A 310 0.85 7.12 -29.66
C ILE A 310 -0.19 6.04 -30.04
N TYR A 311 0.17 4.75 -29.95
CA TYR A 311 -0.77 3.66 -30.24
C TYR A 311 -1.68 3.33 -29.05
N TRP A 312 -1.34 3.77 -27.84
CA TRP A 312 -2.15 3.58 -26.64
C TRP A 312 -2.82 4.87 -26.18
N HIS A 313 -2.18 6.03 -26.35
CA HIS A 313 -2.66 7.34 -25.93
C HIS A 313 -3.45 8.01 -27.04
N LEU A 314 -4.76 7.80 -27.03
CA LEU A 314 -5.64 8.27 -28.09
C LEU A 314 -6.04 9.73 -27.86
N ASP A 315 -6.10 10.51 -28.94
CA ASP A 315 -6.55 11.90 -28.91
C ASP A 315 -7.96 12.05 -29.50
N PRO A 316 -9.01 12.25 -28.67
CA PRO A 316 -10.37 12.45 -29.15
C PRO A 316 -10.54 13.64 -30.11
N THR A 317 -9.64 14.62 -30.09
CA THR A 317 -9.74 15.81 -30.96
C THR A 317 -8.86 15.72 -32.20
N ALA A 318 -8.09 14.64 -32.40
CA ALA A 318 -7.26 14.51 -33.58
C ALA A 318 -8.11 14.44 -34.85
N ARG A 319 -7.56 15.00 -35.93
CA ARG A 319 -8.26 15.04 -37.22
C ARG A 319 -8.22 13.66 -37.87
N LYS A 320 -9.32 13.25 -38.49
CA LYS A 320 -9.40 11.98 -39.23
C LYS A 320 -8.37 11.87 -40.38
N ASP A 321 -7.97 12.99 -40.97
CA ASP A 321 -7.02 13.05 -42.08
C ASP A 321 -5.58 13.35 -41.64
N ASP A 322 -5.31 13.40 -40.34
CA ASP A 322 -3.94 13.46 -39.84
C ASP A 322 -3.28 12.11 -40.08
N ILE A 323 -2.21 12.12 -40.89
CA ILE A 323 -1.49 10.90 -41.21
C ILE A 323 -0.77 10.34 -39.98
N ASP A 324 -0.39 11.19 -39.03
CA ASP A 324 0.33 10.84 -37.80
C ASP A 324 -0.59 10.42 -36.65
N GLU A 325 -1.90 10.42 -36.87
CA GLU A 325 -2.89 9.82 -35.98
C GLU A 325 -3.04 8.33 -36.33
N PRO A 326 -2.70 7.40 -35.41
CA PRO A 326 -2.80 5.98 -35.71
C PRO A 326 -4.22 5.49 -35.99
N TYR A 327 -5.24 6.15 -35.44
CA TYR A 327 -6.61 5.67 -35.51
C TYR A 327 -7.55 6.72 -36.13
N PRO A 328 -7.88 6.62 -37.43
CA PRO A 328 -8.75 7.59 -38.11
C PRO A 328 -10.22 7.53 -37.66
N GLU A 329 -10.65 6.46 -36.99
CA GLU A 329 -12.01 6.29 -36.48
C GLU A 329 -12.25 7.12 -35.20
N GLN A 330 -13.19 8.07 -35.27
CA GLN A 330 -13.55 8.90 -34.11
C GLN A 330 -14.03 8.07 -32.92
N GLY A 331 -14.77 6.98 -33.16
CA GLY A 331 -15.25 6.11 -32.09
C GLY A 331 -14.11 5.45 -31.31
N LEU A 332 -13.01 5.10 -31.99
CA LEU A 332 -11.83 4.53 -31.34
C LEU A 332 -11.09 5.62 -30.55
N ARG A 333 -10.87 6.80 -31.14
CA ARG A 333 -10.21 7.92 -30.44
C ARG A 333 -10.95 8.38 -29.18
N ASN A 334 -12.28 8.29 -29.17
CA ASN A 334 -13.11 8.61 -28.00
C ASN A 334 -12.90 7.66 -26.81
N LEU A 335 -12.20 6.53 -26.99
CA LEU A 335 -11.82 5.64 -25.88
C LEU A 335 -10.68 6.22 -25.03
N VAL A 336 -9.93 7.23 -25.53
CA VAL A 336 -8.77 7.89 -24.87
C VAL A 336 -7.56 6.97 -24.63
N THR A 337 -7.79 5.69 -24.36
CA THR A 337 -6.78 4.67 -24.15
C THR A 337 -7.27 3.31 -24.66
N ILE A 338 -6.33 2.43 -25.01
CA ILE A 338 -6.59 1.03 -25.32
C ILE A 338 -5.74 0.12 -24.43
N GLY A 339 -6.16 -1.13 -24.28
CA GLY A 339 -5.45 -2.11 -23.46
C GLY A 339 -4.43 -2.87 -24.28
N ASN A 340 -4.84 -3.42 -25.41
CA ASN A 340 -4.04 -4.33 -26.21
C ASN A 340 -3.77 -3.78 -27.60
N VAL A 341 -2.49 -3.77 -27.99
CA VAL A 341 -2.05 -3.66 -29.39
C VAL A 341 -1.47 -5.00 -29.80
N MET A 342 -2.09 -5.62 -30.79
CA MET A 342 -1.67 -6.90 -31.34
C MET A 342 -1.22 -6.74 -32.78
N GLN A 343 -0.67 -7.81 -33.35
CA GLN A 343 -0.15 -7.78 -34.71
C GLN A 343 -1.22 -7.40 -35.76
N TRP A 344 -2.47 -7.85 -35.57
CA TRP A 344 -3.57 -7.64 -36.52
C TRP A 344 -4.82 -7.00 -35.93
N GLN A 345 -4.80 -6.60 -34.66
CA GLN A 345 -5.92 -5.94 -34.00
C GLN A 345 -5.42 -5.04 -32.87
N ALA A 346 -6.22 -4.05 -32.47
CA ALA A 346 -5.94 -3.21 -31.31
C ALA A 346 -7.27 -2.76 -30.68
N GLY A 347 -7.29 -2.55 -29.37
CA GLY A 347 -8.44 -1.93 -28.73
C GLY A 347 -8.53 -2.06 -27.21
N ALA A 348 -9.64 -1.55 -26.69
CA ALA A 348 -9.88 -1.36 -25.27
C ALA A 348 -10.44 -2.62 -24.58
N TRP A 349 -9.59 -3.64 -24.49
CA TRP A 349 -9.82 -4.83 -23.68
C TRP A 349 -8.50 -5.30 -23.04
N LEU A 350 -8.63 -6.13 -22.03
CA LEU A 350 -7.57 -6.81 -21.28
C LEU A 350 -7.78 -8.32 -21.40
N PHE A 351 -6.77 -9.10 -21.05
CA PHE A 351 -6.90 -10.56 -21.03
C PHE A 351 -7.95 -11.09 -20.01
N TRP A 352 -8.39 -10.25 -19.07
CA TRP A 352 -9.37 -10.59 -18.04
C TRP A 352 -10.66 -9.74 -18.05
N GLY A 353 -10.80 -8.77 -18.96
CA GLY A 353 -11.99 -7.92 -18.98
C GLY A 353 -11.86 -6.64 -19.81
N SER A 354 -12.81 -5.73 -19.64
CA SER A 354 -12.85 -4.46 -20.41
C SER A 354 -13.26 -3.25 -19.56
N GLN A 355 -13.04 -3.32 -18.24
CA GLN A 355 -13.30 -2.21 -17.33
C GLN A 355 -12.35 -1.03 -17.64
N LYS A 356 -12.88 0.17 -17.84
CA LYS A 356 -12.09 1.31 -18.34
C LYS A 356 -11.00 1.73 -17.36
N ALA A 357 -11.29 1.71 -16.06
CA ALA A 357 -10.32 2.03 -15.03
C ALA A 357 -9.12 1.08 -15.06
N GLN A 358 -9.35 -0.22 -15.28
CA GLN A 358 -8.27 -1.21 -15.42
C GLN A 358 -7.48 -1.01 -16.72
N ILE A 359 -8.17 -0.72 -17.84
CA ILE A 359 -7.52 -0.42 -19.12
C ILE A 359 -6.66 0.86 -19.03
N ALA A 360 -7.12 1.87 -18.30
CA ALA A 360 -6.32 3.07 -18.07
C ALA A 360 -5.12 2.77 -17.16
N ALA A 361 -5.34 2.05 -16.06
CA ALA A 361 -4.32 1.78 -15.07
C ALA A 361 -3.19 0.87 -15.57
N ILE A 362 -3.49 -0.12 -16.43
CA ILE A 362 -2.46 -1.00 -16.99
C ILE A 362 -1.46 -0.23 -17.86
N GLN A 363 -1.89 0.87 -18.49
CA GLN A 363 -1.01 1.75 -19.27
C GLN A 363 -0.22 2.74 -18.40
N ILE A 364 -0.33 2.65 -17.07
CA ILE A 364 0.29 3.58 -16.14
C ILE A 364 1.22 2.85 -15.18
N LEU A 365 0.82 1.68 -14.69
CA LEU A 365 1.59 0.91 -13.71
C LEU A 365 2.82 0.22 -14.35
N PRO A 366 3.91 0.04 -13.60
CA PRO A 366 4.20 0.62 -12.29
C PRO A 366 4.58 2.10 -12.42
N VAL A 367 4.28 2.93 -11.43
CA VAL A 367 4.64 4.35 -11.48
C VAL A 367 6.02 4.60 -10.86
N THR A 368 6.98 4.90 -11.73
CA THR A 368 8.35 5.27 -11.37
C THR A 368 8.71 6.64 -11.98
N PRO A 369 9.77 7.31 -11.49
CA PRO A 369 10.16 8.63 -12.01
C PRO A 369 10.38 8.67 -13.53
N VAL A 370 10.90 7.60 -14.13
CA VAL A 370 11.20 7.54 -15.56
C VAL A 370 9.95 7.65 -16.44
N ASN A 371 8.76 7.37 -15.90
CA ASN A 371 7.50 7.47 -16.62
C ASN A 371 6.98 8.91 -16.70
N GLU A 372 7.60 9.88 -16.03
CA GLU A 372 7.15 11.27 -16.08
C GLU A 372 6.90 11.80 -17.50
N PRO A 373 7.80 11.60 -18.49
CA PRO A 373 7.57 12.09 -19.85
C PRO A 373 6.45 11.34 -20.59
N TYR A 374 6.11 10.13 -20.16
CA TYR A 374 5.07 9.30 -20.76
C TYR A 374 3.67 9.85 -20.48
N TYR A 375 3.45 10.43 -19.30
CA TYR A 375 2.15 10.96 -18.86
C TYR A 375 1.91 12.38 -19.37
N SER A 376 1.64 12.58 -20.67
CA SER A 376 1.36 13.94 -21.16
C SER A 376 0.16 14.57 -20.42
N ALA A 377 0.31 15.83 -19.98
CA ALA A 377 -0.71 16.54 -19.20
C ALA A 377 -2.08 16.56 -19.87
N ARG A 378 -2.11 16.60 -21.21
CA ARG A 378 -3.35 16.52 -21.98
C ARG A 378 -4.01 15.15 -21.86
N TRP A 379 -3.28 14.09 -22.22
CA TRP A 379 -3.81 12.72 -22.22
C TRP A 379 -4.31 12.30 -20.84
N VAL A 380 -3.55 12.56 -19.76
CA VAL A 380 -4.01 12.17 -18.41
C VAL A 380 -5.24 12.97 -17.96
N GLY A 381 -5.40 14.21 -18.44
CA GLY A 381 -6.60 15.00 -18.19
C GLY A 381 -7.83 14.45 -18.91
N ASP A 382 -7.68 14.03 -20.17
CA ASP A 382 -8.73 13.33 -20.92
C ASP A 382 -9.04 11.96 -20.31
N MET A 383 -8.01 11.23 -19.87
CA MET A 383 -8.12 9.91 -19.28
C MET A 383 -8.91 9.94 -17.98
N LEU A 384 -8.61 10.87 -17.05
CA LEU A 384 -9.37 11.02 -15.81
C LEU A 384 -10.87 11.27 -16.10
N ARG A 385 -11.18 12.16 -17.06
CA ARG A 385 -12.56 12.41 -17.48
C ARG A 385 -13.23 11.17 -18.07
N TYR A 386 -12.50 10.40 -18.87
CA TYR A 386 -13.00 9.18 -19.50
C TYR A 386 -13.37 8.08 -18.49
N VAL A 387 -12.60 7.94 -17.41
CA VAL A 387 -12.81 6.91 -16.38
C VAL A 387 -13.63 7.39 -15.17
N GLN A 388 -13.91 8.69 -15.03
CA GLN A 388 -14.45 9.30 -13.81
C GLN A 388 -15.66 8.56 -13.23
N HIS A 389 -16.62 8.18 -14.07
CA HIS A 389 -17.82 7.47 -13.63
C HIS A 389 -17.50 6.12 -12.95
N GLU A 390 -16.47 5.39 -13.43
CA GLU A 390 -16.02 4.18 -12.76
C GLU A 390 -15.24 4.52 -11.49
N LEU A 391 -14.43 5.57 -11.47
CA LEU A 391 -13.68 5.94 -10.26
C LEU A 391 -14.58 6.40 -9.10
N ASP A 392 -15.75 6.98 -9.41
CA ASP A 392 -16.77 7.36 -8.44
C ASP A 392 -17.49 6.13 -7.83
N ASP A 393 -17.41 4.96 -8.47
CA ASP A 393 -17.97 3.71 -7.95
C ASP A 393 -17.07 3.18 -6.81
N PRO A 394 -17.61 2.98 -5.59
CA PRO A 394 -16.86 2.41 -4.48
C PRO A 394 -16.43 0.95 -4.71
N ALA A 395 -17.02 0.22 -5.67
CA ALA A 395 -16.62 -1.12 -6.03
C ALA A 395 -15.31 -1.18 -6.82
N ILE A 396 -14.87 -0.06 -7.42
CA ILE A 396 -13.55 0.02 -8.05
C ILE A 396 -12.49 0.14 -6.97
N GLY A 397 -11.58 -0.82 -6.95
CA GLY A 397 -10.46 -0.88 -6.01
C GLY A 397 -9.54 0.33 -6.11
N ASP A 398 -9.06 0.77 -4.94
CA ASP A 398 -8.15 1.91 -4.84
C ASP A 398 -6.80 1.66 -5.51
N GLU A 399 -6.39 0.40 -5.68
CA GLU A 399 -5.18 0.04 -6.39
C GLU A 399 -5.15 0.62 -7.81
N TRP A 400 -6.27 0.59 -8.54
CA TRP A 400 -6.40 1.17 -9.87
C TRP A 400 -6.50 2.69 -9.82
N LYS A 401 -7.26 3.23 -8.86
CA LYS A 401 -7.40 4.68 -8.64
C LYS A 401 -6.05 5.32 -8.36
N SER A 402 -5.22 4.65 -7.56
CA SER A 402 -3.93 5.18 -7.09
C SER A 402 -2.99 5.54 -8.24
N VAL A 403 -2.82 4.65 -9.21
CA VAL A 403 -1.92 4.87 -10.35
C VAL A 403 -2.50 5.91 -11.32
N ILE A 404 -3.81 5.93 -11.53
CA ILE A 404 -4.47 6.97 -12.34
C ILE A 404 -4.25 8.36 -11.75
N TYR A 405 -4.39 8.50 -10.43
CA TYR A 405 -4.14 9.78 -9.75
C TYR A 405 -2.67 10.19 -9.82
N LEU A 406 -1.72 9.25 -9.77
CA LEU A 406 -0.31 9.56 -9.98
C LEU A 406 -0.04 10.14 -11.36
N ALA A 407 -0.53 9.50 -12.42
CA ALA A 407 -0.36 10.01 -13.78
C ALA A 407 -1.04 11.38 -13.95
N TYR A 408 -2.25 11.55 -13.38
CA TYR A 408 -2.99 12.80 -13.41
C TYR A 408 -2.24 13.98 -12.74
N ALA A 409 -1.31 13.70 -11.84
CA ALA A 409 -0.50 14.75 -11.21
C ALA A 409 0.37 15.53 -12.20
N ASN A 410 0.64 15.01 -13.41
CA ASN A 410 1.25 15.78 -14.49
C ASN A 410 0.32 16.87 -15.07
N HIS A 411 -0.99 16.76 -14.89
CA HIS A 411 -1.99 17.75 -15.28
C HIS A 411 -2.31 18.72 -14.15
N ASP A 412 -2.64 18.20 -12.97
CA ASP A 412 -2.96 18.99 -11.77
C ASP A 412 -2.48 18.25 -10.51
N PRO A 413 -1.30 18.60 -9.97
CA PRO A 413 -0.75 17.93 -8.81
C PRO A 413 -1.54 18.21 -7.52
N GLN A 414 -2.15 19.38 -7.38
CA GLN A 414 -3.00 19.69 -6.21
C GLN A 414 -4.22 18.77 -6.20
N ARG A 415 -4.92 18.68 -7.34
CA ARG A 415 -6.11 17.83 -7.43
C ARG A 415 -5.77 16.35 -7.32
N ALA A 416 -4.65 15.91 -7.90
CA ALA A 416 -4.15 14.54 -7.72
C ALA A 416 -3.86 14.22 -6.25
N MET A 417 -3.29 15.16 -5.50
CA MET A 417 -3.03 15.01 -4.08
C MET A 417 -4.33 14.89 -3.28
N GLU A 418 -5.31 15.78 -3.52
CA GLU A 418 -6.64 15.71 -2.90
C GLU A 418 -7.33 14.35 -3.14
N LEU A 419 -7.30 13.86 -4.38
CA LEU A 419 -7.86 12.55 -4.73
C LEU A 419 -7.11 11.40 -4.04
N SER A 420 -5.78 11.50 -3.96
CA SER A 420 -4.92 10.49 -3.34
C SER A 420 -5.11 10.38 -1.83
N GLN A 421 -5.46 11.47 -1.16
CA GLN A 421 -5.90 11.44 0.24
C GLN A 421 -7.19 10.64 0.45
N GLY A 422 -7.94 10.37 -0.63
CA GLY A 422 -9.13 9.51 -0.67
C GLY A 422 -8.83 8.00 -0.67
N LEU A 423 -7.58 7.59 -0.91
CA LEU A 423 -7.17 6.18 -0.97
C LEU A 423 -6.95 5.56 0.41
N THR A 424 -7.10 4.23 0.51
CA THR A 424 -6.70 3.39 1.66
C THR A 424 -5.96 2.12 1.23
N SER A 425 -5.72 1.92 -0.07
CA SER A 425 -4.93 0.83 -0.64
C SER A 425 -4.19 1.34 -1.87
N TRP A 426 -3.05 0.73 -2.17
CA TRP A 426 -2.19 1.06 -3.32
C TRP A 426 -1.85 -0.17 -4.19
N GLY A 427 -2.47 -1.32 -3.91
CA GLY A 427 -2.16 -2.57 -4.59
C GLY A 427 -0.80 -3.15 -4.18
N SER A 428 -0.31 -4.14 -4.92
CA SER A 428 0.95 -4.85 -4.63
C SER A 428 2.19 -4.18 -5.22
N GLY A 429 2.04 -3.29 -6.21
CA GLY A 429 3.14 -2.66 -6.94
C GLY A 429 3.35 -1.17 -6.63
N ASN A 430 2.63 -0.60 -5.66
CA ASN A 430 2.76 0.80 -5.26
C ASN A 430 2.61 0.94 -3.73
N SER A 431 2.99 2.10 -3.19
CA SER A 431 2.94 2.38 -1.75
C SER A 431 2.41 3.79 -1.48
N TYR A 432 2.00 4.07 -0.23
CA TYR A 432 1.59 5.41 0.16
C TYR A 432 2.74 6.41 0.00
N SER A 433 3.96 6.03 0.40
CA SER A 433 5.12 6.91 0.25
C SER A 433 5.42 7.22 -1.21
N ASN A 434 5.34 6.23 -2.10
CA ASN A 434 5.56 6.45 -3.53
C ASN A 434 4.41 7.27 -4.16
N GLN A 435 3.16 7.05 -3.71
CA GLN A 435 2.00 7.86 -4.11
C GLN A 435 2.26 9.35 -3.85
N LEU A 436 2.61 9.69 -2.62
CA LEU A 436 2.81 11.09 -2.24
C LEU A 436 4.07 11.68 -2.87
N TYR A 437 5.17 10.92 -2.87
CA TYR A 437 6.44 11.36 -3.44
C TYR A 437 6.34 11.69 -4.93
N PHE A 438 5.68 10.85 -5.73
CA PHE A 438 5.57 11.09 -7.17
C PHE A 438 4.78 12.38 -7.45
N ILE A 439 3.66 12.60 -6.73
CA ILE A 439 2.86 13.83 -6.85
C ILE A 439 3.67 15.05 -6.39
N ALA A 440 4.37 14.94 -5.26
CA ALA A 440 5.17 16.02 -4.68
C ALA A 440 6.33 16.47 -5.58
N THR A 441 6.78 15.63 -6.51
CA THR A 441 7.89 15.94 -7.42
C THR A 441 7.42 16.42 -8.80
N ARG A 442 6.11 16.60 -9.02
CA ARG A 442 5.58 17.14 -10.28
C ARG A 442 5.87 18.64 -10.43
N PRO A 443 5.93 19.18 -11.66
CA PRO A 443 5.94 20.63 -11.86
C PRO A 443 4.72 21.27 -11.19
N ASN A 444 4.94 22.34 -10.42
CA ASN A 444 3.88 23.08 -9.72
C ASN A 444 3.74 24.50 -10.28
N PRO A 445 3.16 24.68 -11.48
CA PRO A 445 3.06 26.00 -12.10
C PRO A 445 2.14 26.95 -11.33
N SER A 446 1.22 26.42 -10.50
CA SER A 446 0.30 27.26 -9.72
C SER A 446 0.96 27.93 -8.51
N GLY A 447 2.11 27.42 -8.05
CA GLY A 447 2.81 27.87 -6.85
C GLY A 447 2.05 27.66 -5.53
N ARG A 448 0.84 27.08 -5.57
CA ARG A 448 0.07 26.72 -4.37
C ARG A 448 0.66 25.46 -3.74
N PRO A 449 0.64 25.31 -2.41
CA PRO A 449 1.01 24.05 -1.74
C PRO A 449 0.32 22.86 -2.42
N ILE A 450 1.09 21.83 -2.78
CA ILE A 450 0.53 20.59 -3.33
C ILE A 450 -0.24 19.85 -2.24
N TRP A 451 0.31 19.82 -1.02
CA TRP A 451 -0.39 19.34 0.14
C TRP A 451 -1.30 20.45 0.70
N PRO A 452 -2.62 20.21 0.84
CA PRO A 452 -3.55 21.22 1.30
C PRO A 452 -3.32 21.59 2.78
N ARG A 453 -3.19 22.89 3.08
CA ARG A 453 -3.00 23.41 4.47
C ARG A 453 -4.14 23.07 5.45
N ALA A 454 -5.33 22.74 4.93
CA ALA A 454 -6.53 22.50 5.74
C ALA A 454 -6.64 21.05 6.27
N SER A 455 -5.75 20.14 5.89
CA SER A 455 -5.70 18.81 6.48
C SER A 455 -5.04 18.89 7.86
N ALA A 456 -5.71 19.52 8.83
CA ALA A 456 -5.36 19.31 10.23
C ALA A 456 -5.46 17.80 10.45
N GLY A 457 -4.29 17.16 10.59
CA GLY A 457 -4.19 15.72 10.77
C GLY A 457 -5.14 15.25 11.86
N PHE A 458 -5.55 13.99 11.77
CA PHE A 458 -6.39 13.40 12.78
C PHE A 458 -5.75 13.59 14.18
N PRO A 459 -6.51 13.93 15.24
CA PRO A 459 -5.96 13.98 16.59
C PRO A 459 -5.41 12.61 17.00
N GLU A 460 -4.09 12.50 17.12
CA GLU A 460 -3.40 11.33 17.64
C GLU A 460 -3.38 11.38 19.17
N GLY A 461 -3.58 10.24 19.81
CA GLY A 461 -3.69 10.14 21.26
C GLY A 461 -4.66 9.07 21.72
N THR A 462 -4.93 9.02 23.03
CA THR A 462 -5.91 8.08 23.60
C THR A 462 -7.16 8.83 24.01
N PHE A 463 -8.32 8.37 23.52
CA PHE A 463 -9.60 9.03 23.71
C PHE A 463 -10.68 8.05 24.14
N ALA A 464 -11.74 8.57 24.75
CA ALA A 464 -13.04 7.91 24.79
C ALA A 464 -13.93 8.47 23.67
N LEU A 465 -14.66 7.61 22.97
CA LEU A 465 -15.64 8.01 21.96
C LEU A 465 -17.01 8.16 22.60
N ARG A 466 -17.63 9.34 22.46
CA ARG A 466 -19.02 9.57 22.85
C ARG A 466 -19.89 9.75 21.62
N CYS A 467 -20.89 8.90 21.45
CA CYS A 467 -21.88 9.05 20.39
C CYS A 467 -22.73 10.31 20.66
N VAL A 468 -22.74 11.24 19.72
CA VAL A 468 -23.40 12.55 19.89
C VAL A 468 -24.93 12.39 19.97
N SER A 469 -25.51 11.50 19.17
CA SER A 469 -26.97 11.33 19.11
C SER A 469 -27.56 10.65 20.34
N THR A 470 -26.84 9.72 20.96
CA THR A 470 -27.31 8.98 22.14
C THR A 470 -26.75 9.51 23.45
N GLY A 471 -25.67 10.30 23.41
CA GLY A 471 -24.90 10.72 24.57
C GLY A 471 -24.06 9.60 25.22
N LYS A 472 -24.19 8.36 24.75
CA LYS A 472 -23.51 7.18 25.29
C LYS A 472 -22.06 7.12 24.86
N PHE A 473 -21.20 6.62 25.73
CA PHE A 473 -19.82 6.29 25.42
C PHE A 473 -19.71 4.92 24.76
N VAL A 474 -18.74 4.76 23.87
CA VAL A 474 -18.41 3.49 23.24
C VAL A 474 -17.62 2.64 24.23
N SER A 475 -18.10 1.45 24.53
CA SER A 475 -17.40 0.44 25.33
C SER A 475 -17.01 -0.76 24.48
N SER A 476 -15.96 -1.47 24.90
CA SER A 476 -15.42 -2.71 24.33
C SER A 476 -14.67 -3.43 25.45
N ARG A 477 -14.73 -4.77 25.48
CA ARG A 477 -14.36 -5.59 26.64
C ARG A 477 -13.66 -6.88 26.19
N ALA A 478 -12.81 -7.49 27.00
CA ALA A 478 -12.11 -8.72 26.62
C ALA A 478 -13.07 -9.88 26.23
N GLY A 479 -14.20 -10.02 26.93
CA GLY A 479 -15.25 -10.99 26.60
C GLY A 479 -16.29 -10.53 25.57
N ARG A 480 -16.20 -9.27 25.12
CA ARG A 480 -17.08 -8.65 24.10
C ARG A 480 -16.26 -7.59 23.35
N PRO A 481 -15.39 -8.01 22.42
CA PRO A 481 -14.46 -7.10 21.75
C PRO A 481 -15.18 -6.10 20.84
N GLU A 482 -16.48 -6.33 20.54
CA GLU A 482 -17.32 -5.43 19.78
C GLU A 482 -17.43 -4.04 20.44
N LEU A 483 -17.36 -3.00 19.60
CA LEU A 483 -17.56 -1.62 20.00
C LEU A 483 -19.05 -1.31 20.03
N VAL A 484 -19.56 -0.93 21.20
CA VAL A 484 -20.98 -0.66 21.44
C VAL A 484 -21.14 0.67 22.16
N ALA A 485 -21.96 1.58 21.64
CA ALA A 485 -22.34 2.84 22.28
C ALA A 485 -23.41 2.63 23.36
N ASP A 486 -23.04 1.99 24.48
CA ASP A 486 -23.95 1.60 25.57
C ASP A 486 -23.60 2.21 26.93
N ALA A 487 -22.40 2.75 27.12
CA ALA A 487 -21.94 3.25 28.42
C ALA A 487 -22.51 4.63 28.77
N ASP A 488 -23.02 4.78 30.00
CA ASP A 488 -23.59 6.04 30.49
C ASP A 488 -22.54 7.05 30.95
N ILE A 489 -21.42 6.55 31.46
CA ILE A 489 -20.36 7.37 32.03
C ILE A 489 -19.03 7.10 31.33
N ARG A 490 -18.19 8.13 31.25
CA ARG A 490 -16.87 8.07 30.58
C ARG A 490 -15.98 6.97 31.15
N ALA A 491 -16.07 6.72 32.46
CA ALA A 491 -15.32 5.66 33.14
C ALA A 491 -15.57 4.25 32.55
N GLN A 492 -16.73 4.01 31.94
CA GLN A 492 -17.07 2.72 31.34
C GLN A 492 -16.72 2.62 29.85
N ALA A 493 -16.14 3.68 29.27
CA ALA A 493 -15.76 3.73 27.87
C ALA A 493 -14.51 2.90 27.58
N ALA A 494 -14.39 2.41 26.34
CA ALA A 494 -13.14 1.89 25.83
C ALA A 494 -12.15 3.05 25.63
N ALA A 495 -10.96 2.91 26.19
CA ALA A 495 -9.83 3.78 25.86
C ALA A 495 -9.26 3.36 24.49
N LEU A 496 -9.42 4.20 23.47
CA LEU A 496 -8.95 3.92 22.11
C LEU A 496 -7.81 4.87 21.76
N THR A 497 -6.63 4.31 21.50
CA THR A 497 -5.46 5.03 20.99
C THR A 497 -5.56 5.13 19.48
N THR A 498 -5.58 6.37 18.98
CA THR A 498 -5.52 6.69 17.56
C THR A 498 -4.09 7.00 17.15
N ALA A 499 -3.63 6.39 16.07
CA ALA A 499 -2.30 6.63 15.52
C ALA A 499 -2.33 6.65 14.00
N PHE A 500 -1.40 7.39 13.39
CA PHE A 500 -1.24 7.43 11.94
C PHE A 500 -1.10 6.04 11.32
N ALA A 501 -1.78 5.85 10.19
CA ALA A 501 -1.51 4.77 9.26
C ALA A 501 -1.68 5.31 7.83
N PRO A 502 -0.98 4.76 6.83
CA PRO A 502 -1.19 5.09 5.44
C PRO A 502 -2.68 5.12 5.07
N GLY A 503 -3.14 6.25 4.53
CA GLY A 503 -4.54 6.43 4.12
C GLY A 503 -5.55 6.61 5.25
N GLY A 504 -5.12 6.78 6.51
CA GLY A 504 -6.05 7.04 7.60
C GLY A 504 -5.40 6.99 8.99
N VAL A 505 -6.10 6.35 9.92
CA VAL A 505 -5.61 6.08 11.28
C VAL A 505 -6.02 4.70 11.72
N THR A 506 -5.28 4.17 12.67
CA THR A 506 -5.66 2.97 13.41
C THR A 506 -6.39 3.36 14.69
N LEU A 507 -7.26 2.47 15.18
CA LEU A 507 -7.84 2.56 16.51
C LEU A 507 -7.36 1.34 17.29
N ARG A 508 -6.66 1.55 18.42
CA ARG A 508 -6.13 0.46 19.25
C ARG A 508 -6.67 0.55 20.65
N HIS A 509 -7.27 -0.53 21.14
CA HIS A 509 -7.75 -0.62 22.51
C HIS A 509 -6.57 -0.55 23.49
N ALA A 510 -6.57 0.43 24.39
CA ALA A 510 -5.40 0.75 25.22
C ALA A 510 -5.07 -0.35 26.24
N LEU A 511 -6.07 -1.09 26.72
CA LEU A 511 -5.89 -2.22 27.65
C LEU A 511 -5.49 -3.52 26.94
N THR A 512 -6.36 -4.07 26.07
CA THR A 512 -6.10 -5.34 25.36
C THR A 512 -5.01 -5.25 24.30
N LYS A 513 -4.60 -4.02 23.91
CA LYS A 513 -3.61 -3.77 22.84
C LYS A 513 -4.03 -4.27 21.47
N GLN A 514 -5.31 -4.59 21.28
CA GLN A 514 -5.88 -5.03 20.01
C GLN A 514 -6.36 -3.86 19.18
N PHE A 515 -6.09 -3.90 17.87
CA PHE A 515 -6.62 -3.00 16.87
C PHE A 515 -8.09 -3.30 16.60
N VAL A 516 -8.86 -2.24 16.37
CA VAL A 516 -10.24 -2.30 15.92
C VAL A 516 -10.24 -2.71 14.46
N THR A 517 -11.03 -3.73 14.12
CA THR A 517 -11.21 -4.22 12.76
C THR A 517 -12.62 -3.91 12.26
N ALA A 518 -12.72 -3.59 10.97
CA ALA A 518 -13.96 -3.41 10.24
C ALA A 518 -14.11 -4.49 9.17
N ASP A 519 -15.07 -5.37 9.35
CA ASP A 519 -15.38 -6.41 8.37
C ASP A 519 -15.87 -5.83 7.04
N ILE A 520 -15.45 -6.44 5.93
CA ILE A 520 -15.71 -5.93 4.59
C ILE A 520 -17.20 -6.00 4.20
N SER A 521 -17.98 -6.95 4.75
CA SER A 521 -19.42 -7.05 4.43
C SER A 521 -20.23 -5.87 4.97
N GLY A 522 -19.75 -5.24 6.04
CA GLY A 522 -20.50 -4.25 6.80
C GLY A 522 -21.65 -4.81 7.64
N GLU A 523 -21.79 -6.14 7.73
CA GLU A 523 -22.85 -6.81 8.49
C GLU A 523 -22.47 -7.05 9.96
N HIS A 524 -21.19 -6.91 10.30
CA HIS A 524 -20.67 -7.15 11.63
C HIS A 524 -20.30 -5.84 12.34
N ALA A 525 -20.40 -5.85 13.67
CA ALA A 525 -19.94 -4.75 14.49
C ALA A 525 -18.41 -4.61 14.40
N LEU A 526 -17.91 -3.38 14.52
CA LEU A 526 -16.49 -3.12 14.71
C LEU A 526 -16.00 -3.82 15.97
N SER A 527 -14.81 -4.42 15.93
CA SER A 527 -14.31 -5.25 17.02
C SER A 527 -12.83 -5.00 17.30
N ALA A 528 -12.46 -4.73 18.55
CA ALA A 528 -11.07 -4.64 18.99
C ALA A 528 -10.49 -6.04 19.18
N ALA A 529 -10.04 -6.68 18.10
CA ALA A 529 -9.70 -8.11 18.10
C ALA A 529 -8.48 -8.50 17.25
N ARG A 530 -7.67 -7.54 16.80
CA ARG A 530 -6.53 -7.80 15.92
C ARG A 530 -5.20 -7.37 16.52
N GLU A 531 -4.16 -8.18 16.35
CA GLU A 531 -2.83 -7.86 16.87
C GLU A 531 -1.99 -7.01 15.90
N LYS A 532 -2.30 -7.11 14.61
CA LYS A 532 -1.58 -6.45 13.52
C LYS A 532 -2.54 -5.60 12.71
N VAL A 533 -2.01 -4.54 12.13
CA VAL A 533 -2.74 -3.65 11.24
C VAL A 533 -2.67 -4.22 9.82
N ALA A 534 -3.82 -4.36 9.19
CA ALA A 534 -3.98 -4.52 7.76
C ALA A 534 -5.03 -3.52 7.26
N ALA A 535 -5.50 -3.68 6.02
CA ALA A 535 -6.48 -2.78 5.40
C ALA A 535 -7.79 -2.65 6.20
N TRP A 536 -8.12 -3.63 7.05
CA TRP A 536 -9.37 -3.66 7.82
C TRP A 536 -9.28 -2.90 9.14
N GLU A 537 -8.06 -2.56 9.58
CA GLU A 537 -7.80 -1.84 10.83
C GLU A 537 -7.52 -0.34 10.59
N VAL A 538 -7.65 0.11 9.34
CA VAL A 538 -7.46 1.52 8.94
C VAL A 538 -8.83 2.19 8.78
N PHE A 539 -8.99 3.35 9.42
CA PHE A 539 -10.18 4.17 9.38
C PHE A 539 -9.86 5.58 8.91
N LYS A 540 -10.80 6.21 8.20
CA LYS A 540 -10.76 7.64 7.92
C LYS A 540 -11.65 8.38 8.87
N LEU A 541 -11.17 9.52 9.36
CA LEU A 541 -11.93 10.37 10.25
C LEU A 541 -12.10 11.75 9.66
N GLY A 542 -13.36 12.17 9.55
CA GLY A 542 -13.75 13.48 9.03
C GLY A 542 -14.41 14.32 10.11
N ARG A 543 -14.05 15.60 10.23
CA ARG A 543 -14.68 16.54 11.17
C ARG A 543 -16.13 16.83 10.76
N VAL A 544 -17.04 17.02 11.70
CA VAL A 544 -18.48 17.17 11.41
C VAL A 544 -18.88 18.58 10.98
N HIS A 545 -18.06 19.61 11.20
CA HIS A 545 -18.39 21.00 10.81
C HIS A 545 -18.68 21.21 9.31
N ASP A 546 -18.38 20.22 8.45
CA ASP A 546 -18.76 20.20 7.03
C ASP A 546 -20.18 19.64 6.75
N ILE A 547 -20.91 19.21 7.79
CA ILE A 547 -22.26 18.66 7.70
C ILE A 547 -23.26 19.74 8.08
N ALA A 548 -24.18 20.09 7.16
CA ALA A 548 -25.18 21.13 7.38
C ALA A 548 -25.99 20.89 8.68
N GLY A 549 -26.05 21.92 9.55
CA GLY A 549 -26.83 21.92 10.79
C GLY A 549 -26.12 21.44 12.06
N GLY A 550 -24.77 21.43 12.12
CA GLY A 550 -24.01 20.99 13.30
C GLY A 550 -23.49 22.14 14.17
N ASP A 551 -24.11 22.35 15.34
CA ASP A 551 -23.57 23.15 16.47
C ASP A 551 -22.94 22.23 17.56
N ASP A 552 -22.62 20.97 17.22
CA ASP A 552 -22.23 19.91 18.17
C ASP A 552 -20.77 19.99 18.69
N GLY A 553 -20.04 21.07 18.42
CA GLY A 553 -18.59 21.19 18.69
C GLY A 553 -17.71 20.31 17.77
N GLU A 554 -16.47 20.00 18.20
CA GLU A 554 -15.50 19.14 17.49
C GLU A 554 -15.95 17.65 17.51
N ALA A 555 -16.92 17.30 16.66
CA ALA A 555 -17.35 15.93 16.42
C ALA A 555 -16.73 15.33 15.15
N TYR A 556 -16.68 14.01 15.07
CA TYR A 556 -16.02 13.23 14.02
C TYR A 556 -16.95 12.14 13.48
N VAL A 557 -16.83 11.84 12.20
CA VAL A 557 -17.37 10.63 11.57
C VAL A 557 -16.24 9.68 11.23
N LEU A 558 -16.49 8.38 11.35
CA LEU A 558 -15.53 7.34 10.97
C LEU A 558 -16.00 6.67 9.67
N MET A 559 -15.06 6.37 8.78
CA MET A 559 -15.27 5.51 7.61
C MET A 559 -14.28 4.36 7.69
N ALA A 560 -14.76 3.14 7.51
CA ALA A 560 -13.90 1.96 7.44
C ALA A 560 -13.14 1.92 6.12
N GLY A 561 -11.82 1.68 6.18
CA GLY A 561 -11.00 1.54 4.98
C GLY A 561 -11.31 0.29 4.16
N SER A 562 -11.77 -0.78 4.81
CA SER A 562 -12.05 -2.08 4.18
C SER A 562 -13.18 -2.05 3.16
N ASN A 563 -14.26 -1.33 3.44
CA ASN A 563 -15.46 -1.30 2.59
C ASN A 563 -15.93 0.11 2.22
N LYS A 564 -15.19 1.14 2.63
CA LYS A 564 -15.47 2.56 2.36
C LYS A 564 -16.81 3.05 2.92
N ARG A 565 -17.43 2.31 3.82
CA ARG A 565 -18.69 2.69 4.47
C ARG A 565 -18.43 3.46 5.76
N TYR A 566 -19.29 4.42 6.02
CA TYR A 566 -19.33 5.18 7.26
C TYR A 566 -19.83 4.31 8.41
N VAL A 567 -19.28 4.54 9.59
CA VAL A 567 -19.67 3.86 10.82
C VAL A 567 -21.00 4.44 11.30
N CYS A 568 -21.99 3.57 11.42
CA CYS A 568 -23.31 3.84 11.98
C CYS A 568 -23.44 3.21 13.37
N VAL A 569 -24.46 3.62 14.13
CA VAL A 569 -24.83 2.97 15.39
C VAL A 569 -26.14 2.22 15.17
N GLY A 570 -26.09 0.89 15.29
CA GLY A 570 -27.25 0.02 15.15
C GLY A 570 -28.20 0.11 16.35
N ALA A 571 -29.36 -0.56 16.26
CA ALA A 571 -30.39 -0.53 17.31
C ALA A 571 -29.91 -1.04 18.67
N SER A 572 -28.93 -1.96 18.70
CA SER A 572 -28.29 -2.47 19.91
C SER A 572 -27.18 -1.57 20.46
N GLY A 573 -26.91 -0.42 19.83
CA GLY A 573 -25.77 0.43 20.10
C GLY A 573 -24.48 0.00 19.40
N ALA A 574 -24.47 -1.16 18.71
CA ALA A 574 -23.29 -1.66 18.01
C ALA A 574 -22.81 -0.71 16.91
N LEU A 575 -21.51 -0.45 16.83
CA LEU A 575 -20.90 0.34 15.76
C LEU A 575 -20.71 -0.53 14.53
N MET A 576 -21.27 -0.14 13.38
CA MET A 576 -21.26 -0.94 12.15
C MET A 576 -20.78 -0.13 10.94
N PRO A 577 -19.87 -0.65 10.09
CA PRO A 577 -19.44 0.04 8.87
C PRO A 577 -20.45 -0.21 7.75
N CYS A 578 -21.66 0.36 7.86
CA CYS A 578 -22.78 0.11 6.95
C CYS A 578 -23.34 1.37 6.26
N GLY A 579 -22.89 2.57 6.62
CA GLY A 579 -23.40 3.82 6.05
C GLY A 579 -22.82 4.12 4.67
N GLU A 580 -23.66 4.25 3.65
CA GLU A 580 -23.22 4.53 2.27
C GLU A 580 -22.86 6.00 2.04
N ALA A 581 -23.30 6.90 2.92
CA ALA A 581 -23.07 8.33 2.80
C ALA A 581 -22.68 8.94 4.15
N ARG A 582 -21.92 10.05 4.09
CA ARG A 582 -21.47 10.79 5.29
C ARG A 582 -22.63 11.26 6.16
N SER A 583 -23.78 11.55 5.56
CA SER A 583 -25.00 11.95 6.26
C SER A 583 -25.63 10.84 7.11
N ALA A 584 -25.37 9.57 6.78
CA ALA A 584 -25.82 8.41 7.53
C ALA A 584 -24.87 8.04 8.69
N ALA A 585 -23.68 8.64 8.73
CA ALA A 585 -22.66 8.33 9.72
C ALA A 585 -23.10 8.73 11.13
N ALA A 586 -22.78 7.88 12.10
CA ALA A 586 -22.81 8.27 13.49
C ALA A 586 -21.71 9.32 13.78
N ARG A 587 -22.06 10.30 14.60
CA ARG A 587 -21.16 11.38 15.02
C ARG A 587 -20.58 11.02 16.39
N PHE A 588 -19.27 11.18 16.54
CA PHE A 588 -18.54 10.89 17.76
C PHE A 588 -17.75 12.09 18.24
N ALA A 589 -17.93 12.48 19.48
CA ALA A 589 -17.03 13.41 20.15
C ALA A 589 -15.84 12.62 20.72
N LEU A 590 -14.63 13.08 20.41
CA LEU A 590 -13.40 12.61 21.06
C LEU A 590 -13.28 13.32 22.41
N THR A 591 -13.44 12.60 23.50
CA THR A 591 -13.27 13.15 24.85
C THR A 591 -11.95 12.69 25.46
N SER A 592 -11.57 13.29 26.58
CA SER A 592 -10.47 12.78 27.41
C SER A 592 -10.60 11.27 27.62
N PRO A 593 -9.48 10.54 27.74
CA PRO A 593 -9.51 9.10 27.98
C PRO A 593 -10.30 8.78 29.27
N PRO A 594 -10.83 7.56 29.39
CA PRO A 594 -11.52 7.15 30.59
C PRO A 594 -10.53 7.12 31.76
N GLU A 595 -10.89 7.76 32.88
CA GLU A 595 -10.02 7.96 34.03
C GLU A 595 -10.59 7.16 35.20
N ALA A 596 -9.80 6.23 35.74
CA ALA A 596 -10.18 5.43 36.88
C ALA A 596 -10.38 6.33 38.11
N GLN A 597 -11.55 6.23 38.75
CA GLN A 597 -11.84 6.91 40.02
C GLN A 597 -11.41 6.06 41.22
N ASN A 598 -10.43 5.19 41.04
CA ASN A 598 -10.07 4.28 42.12
C ASN A 598 -9.47 5.07 43.29
N PRO A 599 -9.72 4.61 44.52
CA PRO A 599 -9.06 5.16 45.68
C PRO A 599 -7.53 5.00 45.55
N THR A 600 -6.79 5.92 46.16
CA THR A 600 -5.31 5.86 46.19
C THR A 600 -4.85 5.81 47.64
N GLY A 601 -3.94 4.88 47.94
CA GLY A 601 -3.44 4.65 49.30
C GLY A 601 -4.01 3.39 49.93
N ASP A 602 -3.97 3.31 51.26
CA ASP A 602 -4.32 2.09 51.98
C ASP A 602 -5.78 2.07 52.44
N TYR A 603 -6.48 0.99 52.11
CA TYR A 603 -7.89 0.80 52.45
C TYR A 603 -8.15 -0.62 52.97
N PHE A 604 -9.11 -0.71 53.88
CA PHE A 604 -9.78 -1.95 54.21
C PHE A 604 -11.08 -2.03 53.41
N LEU A 605 -11.40 -3.23 52.93
CA LEU A 605 -12.65 -3.50 52.21
C LEU A 605 -13.63 -4.19 53.14
N GLN A 606 -14.85 -3.67 53.26
CA GLN A 606 -15.95 -4.32 53.96
C GLN A 606 -17.06 -4.68 52.97
N ASP A 607 -17.44 -5.95 52.93
CA ASP A 607 -18.59 -6.41 52.16
C ASP A 607 -19.88 -5.88 52.81
N ALA A 608 -20.60 -5.00 52.11
CA ALA A 608 -21.74 -4.27 52.66
C ALA A 608 -22.95 -5.18 52.96
N ALA A 609 -23.04 -6.34 52.29
CA ALA A 609 -24.13 -7.29 52.48
C ALA A 609 -23.96 -8.10 53.79
N SER A 610 -22.77 -8.62 54.04
CA SER A 610 -22.47 -9.41 55.24
C SER A 610 -21.99 -8.57 56.43
N GLY A 611 -21.46 -7.37 56.18
CA GLY A 611 -20.77 -6.54 57.17
C GLY A 611 -19.37 -7.05 57.54
N LEU A 612 -18.89 -8.13 56.90
CA LEU A 612 -17.58 -8.72 57.16
C LEU A 612 -16.49 -8.00 56.36
N TRP A 613 -15.27 -8.02 56.92
CA TRP A 613 -14.10 -7.44 56.30
C TRP A 613 -13.36 -8.46 55.43
N VAL A 614 -12.82 -7.97 54.31
CA VAL A 614 -12.07 -8.79 53.37
C VAL A 614 -10.69 -9.13 53.94
N THR A 615 -10.36 -10.41 53.91
CA THR A 615 -9.08 -10.98 54.30
C THR A 615 -8.48 -11.74 53.12
N SER A 616 -7.17 -11.66 52.96
CA SER A 616 -6.37 -12.62 52.21
C SER A 616 -5.87 -13.68 53.20
N ASP A 617 -6.16 -14.95 52.95
CA ASP A 617 -5.61 -16.03 53.77
C ASP A 617 -4.08 -16.16 53.62
N SER A 618 -3.43 -16.77 54.62
CA SER A 618 -1.98 -17.05 54.59
C SER A 618 -1.62 -18.31 53.79
N VAL A 619 -2.62 -19.08 53.34
CA VAL A 619 -2.45 -20.34 52.61
C VAL A 619 -3.22 -20.26 51.30
N GLY A 620 -2.56 -19.73 50.27
CA GLY A 620 -3.12 -19.57 48.92
C GLY A 620 -3.42 -18.14 48.52
N ALA A 621 -3.32 -17.19 49.46
CA ALA A 621 -3.53 -15.77 49.26
C ALA A 621 -4.92 -15.42 48.69
N ARG A 622 -5.93 -16.25 49.00
CA ARG A 622 -7.28 -16.11 48.44
C ARG A 622 -8.09 -15.08 49.24
N LEU A 623 -8.87 -14.26 48.53
CA LEU A 623 -9.68 -13.20 49.13
C LEU A 623 -11.05 -13.73 49.58
N ALA A 624 -11.42 -13.46 50.83
CA ALA A 624 -12.73 -13.77 51.39
C ALA A 624 -13.22 -12.72 52.38
N ALA A 625 -14.52 -12.44 52.40
CA ALA A 625 -15.18 -11.62 53.41
C ALA A 625 -15.40 -12.44 54.69
N SER A 626 -14.38 -12.49 55.56
CA SER A 626 -14.35 -13.42 56.69
C SER A 626 -14.12 -12.78 58.07
N ALA A 627 -13.44 -11.63 58.12
CA ALA A 627 -13.08 -10.97 59.38
C ALA A 627 -14.27 -10.24 60.01
N LYS A 628 -14.39 -10.32 61.34
CA LYS A 628 -15.47 -9.64 62.09
C LYS A 628 -15.09 -8.23 62.54
N SER A 629 -13.80 -7.91 62.50
CA SER A 629 -13.25 -6.61 62.90
C SER A 629 -12.22 -6.11 61.90
N VAL A 630 -12.05 -4.78 61.82
CA VAL A 630 -11.07 -4.16 60.92
C VAL A 630 -9.62 -4.53 61.26
N THR A 631 -9.34 -4.84 62.54
CA THR A 631 -8.00 -5.28 63.00
C THR A 631 -7.60 -6.65 62.47
N GLU A 632 -8.57 -7.47 62.07
CA GLU A 632 -8.35 -8.79 61.47
C GLU A 632 -8.35 -8.72 59.92
N ALA A 633 -8.70 -7.57 59.35
CA ALA A 633 -8.85 -7.38 57.91
C ALA A 633 -7.49 -7.22 57.21
N THR A 634 -7.44 -7.59 55.92
CA THR A 634 -6.26 -7.28 55.11
C THR A 634 -6.29 -5.82 54.69
N ARG A 635 -5.19 -5.11 54.95
CA ARG A 635 -4.92 -3.78 54.42
C ARG A 635 -4.52 -3.91 52.96
N PHE A 636 -5.20 -3.20 52.08
CA PHE A 636 -4.91 -3.18 50.64
C PHE A 636 -4.38 -1.82 50.20
N ASN A 637 -3.24 -1.82 49.52
CA ASN A 637 -2.61 -0.62 48.98
C ASN A 637 -3.01 -0.44 47.51
N TRP A 638 -3.81 0.58 47.21
CA TRP A 638 -4.26 0.91 45.86
C TRP A 638 -3.27 1.87 45.20
N THR A 639 -2.66 1.42 44.10
CA THR A 639 -1.52 2.07 43.41
C THR A 639 -1.62 2.02 41.89
N GLY A 640 -0.81 2.84 41.20
CA GLY A 640 -0.75 2.98 39.74
C GLY A 640 -1.45 4.25 39.21
N PRO A 641 -1.36 4.55 37.90
CA PRO A 641 -2.09 5.66 37.30
C PRO A 641 -3.60 5.48 37.55
N GLY A 642 -4.21 6.39 38.31
CA GLY A 642 -5.62 6.28 38.72
C GLY A 642 -5.94 5.12 39.67
N GLY A 643 -4.98 4.56 40.40
CA GLY A 643 -5.21 3.51 41.41
C GLY A 643 -5.68 2.16 40.85
N MET A 644 -5.35 1.86 39.59
CA MET A 644 -5.91 0.71 38.86
C MET A 644 -5.50 -0.66 39.38
N ALA A 645 -4.47 -0.79 40.19
CA ALA A 645 -4.08 -2.06 40.81
C ALA A 645 -4.08 -1.91 42.32
N PHE A 646 -4.33 -3.01 43.03
CA PHE A 646 -4.17 -3.03 44.48
C PHE A 646 -3.44 -4.28 44.94
N SER A 647 -2.67 -4.14 46.01
CA SER A 647 -1.86 -5.20 46.59
C SER A 647 -2.18 -5.39 48.06
N SER A 648 -1.94 -6.58 48.57
CA SER A 648 -1.96 -6.81 50.02
C SER A 648 -0.77 -6.08 50.65
N SER A 649 -1.00 -5.12 51.55
CA SER A 649 0.09 -4.38 52.20
C SER A 649 0.95 -5.27 53.10
N ALA A 650 0.46 -6.47 53.46
CA ALA A 650 1.21 -7.44 54.24
C ALA A 650 2.23 -8.23 53.41
N THR A 651 1.92 -8.55 52.15
CA THR A 651 2.79 -9.37 51.28
C THR A 651 3.42 -8.59 50.13
N GLY A 652 2.90 -7.41 49.79
CA GLY A 652 3.27 -6.64 48.60
C GLY A 652 2.69 -7.20 47.29
N GLN A 653 1.97 -8.33 47.35
CA GLN A 653 1.47 -9.01 46.15
C GLN A 653 0.16 -8.39 45.66
N PHE A 654 0.10 -8.12 44.36
CA PHE A 654 -1.07 -7.60 43.65
C PHE A 654 -2.18 -8.65 43.55
N ILE A 655 -3.41 -8.15 43.60
CA ILE A 655 -4.60 -8.98 43.52
C ILE A 655 -4.84 -9.36 42.07
N THR A 656 -4.87 -10.65 41.78
CA THR A 656 -5.14 -11.21 40.46
C THR A 656 -6.60 -11.64 40.36
N ALA A 657 -7.29 -11.15 39.34
CA ALA A 657 -8.60 -11.62 38.93
C ALA A 657 -8.48 -12.83 37.99
N ASP A 658 -9.49 -13.71 38.02
CA ASP A 658 -9.54 -14.86 37.12
C ASP A 658 -10.12 -14.46 35.76
N PRO A 659 -9.43 -14.69 34.63
CA PRO A 659 -9.97 -14.37 33.30
C PRO A 659 -11.31 -15.05 33.00
N GLN A 660 -11.60 -16.20 33.62
CA GLN A 660 -12.88 -16.90 33.44
C GLN A 660 -13.95 -16.53 34.49
N GLY A 661 -13.57 -15.80 35.55
CA GLY A 661 -14.44 -15.45 36.68
C GLY A 661 -14.86 -16.63 37.57
N CYS A 662 -14.29 -17.83 37.34
CA CYS A 662 -14.61 -19.07 38.02
C CYS A 662 -13.78 -19.27 39.29
N ALA A 663 -12.59 -18.68 39.36
CA ALA A 663 -11.70 -18.76 40.51
C ALA A 663 -11.78 -17.53 41.42
N VAL A 664 -11.34 -17.72 42.65
CA VAL A 664 -11.29 -16.69 43.69
C VAL A 664 -10.13 -15.75 43.45
N LEU A 665 -10.36 -14.45 43.66
CA LEU A 665 -9.31 -13.43 43.58
C LEU A 665 -8.20 -13.78 44.57
N SER A 666 -6.95 -13.60 44.16
CA SER A 666 -5.81 -13.93 45.01
C SER A 666 -4.69 -12.91 44.95
N ALA A 667 -4.02 -12.63 46.07
CA ALA A 667 -2.85 -11.77 46.15
C ALA A 667 -1.60 -12.57 45.74
N ALA A 668 -1.34 -12.72 44.44
CA ALA A 668 -0.40 -13.75 43.95
C ALA A 668 0.74 -13.24 43.06
N ARG A 669 0.78 -11.94 42.71
CA ARG A 669 1.72 -11.40 41.72
C ARG A 669 2.56 -10.26 42.26
N ASP A 670 3.84 -10.23 41.90
CA ASP A 670 4.76 -9.16 42.32
C ASP A 670 4.68 -7.91 41.44
N VAL A 671 4.14 -8.05 40.22
CA VAL A 671 4.02 -6.97 39.22
C VAL A 671 2.61 -6.97 38.65
N PRO A 672 1.93 -5.82 38.56
CA PRO A 672 0.59 -5.75 37.99
C PRO A 672 0.65 -5.83 36.46
N LEU A 673 -0.15 -6.73 35.89
CA LEU A 673 -0.44 -6.84 34.47
C LEU A 673 -1.95 -6.65 34.26
N ALA A 674 -2.47 -7.02 33.08
CA ALA A 674 -3.89 -6.84 32.75
C ALA A 674 -4.86 -7.54 33.73
N TRP A 675 -4.40 -8.57 34.45
CA TRP A 675 -5.23 -9.38 35.36
C TRP A 675 -5.36 -8.76 36.76
N GLU A 676 -4.45 -7.84 37.08
CA GLU A 676 -4.39 -7.14 38.37
C GLU A 676 -5.02 -5.73 38.28
N HIS A 677 -5.61 -5.41 37.13
CA HIS A 677 -6.24 -4.12 36.90
C HIS A 677 -7.74 -4.18 37.22
N PHE A 678 -8.17 -3.26 38.07
CA PHE A 678 -9.54 -3.10 38.53
C PHE A 678 -10.01 -1.65 38.36
N TRP A 679 -11.32 -1.51 38.34
CA TRP A 679 -12.01 -0.22 38.35
C TRP A 679 -12.98 -0.17 39.51
N VAL A 680 -12.99 0.94 40.24
CA VAL A 680 -13.91 1.16 41.35
C VAL A 680 -14.92 2.22 40.95
N ASP A 681 -16.20 1.87 41.02
CA ASP A 681 -17.33 2.77 40.73
C ASP A 681 -18.23 2.89 41.96
N GLU A 682 -18.74 4.08 42.24
CA GLU A 682 -19.71 4.30 43.32
C GLU A 682 -21.02 3.56 43.04
N ALA A 683 -21.54 2.86 44.04
CA ALA A 683 -22.62 1.89 43.94
C ALA A 683 -23.92 2.44 44.57
N GLY A 684 -24.43 3.54 44.04
CA GLY A 684 -25.60 4.25 44.57
C GLY A 684 -25.22 5.35 45.57
N GLU A 685 -26.20 5.90 46.30
CA GLU A 685 -26.01 7.06 47.19
C GLU A 685 -25.51 6.69 48.60
N ASP A 686 -25.24 5.41 48.90
CA ASP A 686 -24.92 4.92 50.25
C ASP A 686 -23.41 4.81 50.55
N GLY A 687 -22.57 5.43 49.71
CA GLY A 687 -21.11 5.47 49.86
C GLY A 687 -20.43 4.10 49.72
N CYS A 688 -21.11 3.11 49.14
CA CYS A 688 -20.54 1.84 48.77
C CYS A 688 -19.99 1.90 47.34
N PHE A 689 -19.07 1.00 47.01
CA PHE A 689 -18.46 0.92 45.70
C PHE A 689 -18.53 -0.51 45.14
N THR A 690 -18.61 -0.63 43.83
CA THR A 690 -18.40 -1.89 43.13
C THR A 690 -16.96 -1.94 42.63
N ILE A 691 -16.39 -3.15 42.57
CA ILE A 691 -15.06 -3.40 42.03
C ILE A 691 -15.24 -4.19 40.75
N ARG A 692 -14.73 -3.70 39.62
CA ARG A 692 -14.77 -4.37 38.32
C ARG A 692 -13.38 -4.86 37.96
N ALA A 693 -13.24 -6.15 37.66
CA ALA A 693 -11.99 -6.69 37.15
C ALA A 693 -11.90 -6.43 35.64
N LEU A 694 -10.84 -5.79 35.16
CA LEU A 694 -10.73 -5.38 33.75
C LEU A 694 -10.33 -6.53 32.81
N VAL A 695 -9.82 -7.64 33.36
CA VAL A 695 -9.45 -8.81 32.56
C VAL A 695 -10.65 -9.49 31.90
N ASN A 696 -11.80 -9.52 32.56
CA ASN A 696 -13.04 -10.12 32.04
C ASN A 696 -14.25 -9.19 32.12
N GLU A 697 -14.06 -7.98 32.66
CA GLU A 697 -15.05 -6.91 32.77
C GLU A 697 -16.28 -7.28 33.61
N CYS A 698 -16.15 -8.32 34.43
CA CYS A 698 -17.12 -8.69 35.45
C CYS A 698 -16.82 -7.96 36.75
N PHE A 699 -17.87 -7.75 37.53
CA PHE A 699 -17.78 -7.23 38.88
C PHE A 699 -17.39 -8.32 39.86
N VAL A 700 -16.62 -7.91 40.86
CA VAL A 700 -16.32 -8.73 42.02
C VAL A 700 -17.61 -8.88 42.82
N GLN A 701 -17.93 -10.12 43.16
CA GLN A 701 -19.01 -10.49 44.06
C GLN A 701 -18.49 -11.42 45.15
N THR A 702 -19.18 -11.41 46.28
CA THR A 702 -18.92 -12.32 47.38
C THR A 702 -19.81 -13.55 47.21
N ASN A 703 -19.24 -14.72 46.93
CA ASN A 703 -19.99 -15.95 46.69
C ASN A 703 -20.60 -16.54 48.00
N SER A 704 -21.32 -17.65 47.89
CA SER A 704 -21.95 -18.30 49.05
C SER A 704 -20.97 -18.85 50.09
N GLN A 705 -19.71 -19.12 49.70
CA GLN A 705 -18.61 -19.46 50.61
C GLN A 705 -17.91 -18.22 51.19
N ARG A 706 -18.40 -17.02 50.91
CA ARG A 706 -17.83 -15.72 51.27
C ARG A 706 -16.53 -15.36 50.56
N GLU A 707 -16.19 -16.08 49.49
CA GLU A 707 -15.00 -15.81 48.70
C GLU A 707 -15.28 -14.74 47.63
N LEU A 708 -14.29 -13.91 47.32
CA LEU A 708 -14.43 -12.87 46.30
C LEU A 708 -14.10 -13.46 44.92
N VAL A 709 -15.05 -13.37 43.99
CA VAL A 709 -14.92 -13.87 42.61
C VAL A 709 -15.37 -12.80 41.61
N ASN A 710 -14.70 -12.67 40.48
CA ASN A 710 -15.05 -11.70 39.43
C ASN A 710 -15.96 -12.33 38.36
N SER A 711 -17.17 -12.74 38.75
CA SER A 711 -18.16 -13.39 37.86
C SER A 711 -19.47 -12.64 37.68
N ALA A 712 -19.70 -11.53 38.39
CA ALA A 712 -20.95 -10.79 38.26
C ALA A 712 -20.96 -9.98 36.95
N SER A 713 -21.84 -10.33 36.01
CA SER A 713 -21.88 -9.69 34.69
C SER A 713 -22.59 -8.33 34.68
N ARG A 714 -23.34 -7.99 35.73
CA ARG A 714 -24.09 -6.74 35.87
C ARG A 714 -23.75 -6.04 37.19
N PRO A 715 -23.78 -4.70 37.24
CA PRO A 715 -23.54 -3.95 38.48
C PRO A 715 -24.54 -4.31 39.61
N GLY A 716 -25.78 -4.64 39.26
CA GLY A 716 -26.80 -5.03 40.24
C GLY A 716 -26.55 -6.37 40.93
N ASP A 717 -25.73 -7.23 40.31
CA ASP A 717 -25.32 -8.53 40.84
C ASP A 717 -23.95 -8.44 41.55
N ALA A 718 -23.32 -7.27 41.53
CA ALA A 718 -22.00 -7.06 42.11
C ALA A 718 -22.04 -7.05 43.64
N GLY A 719 -20.92 -7.46 44.24
CA GLY A 719 -20.65 -7.15 45.63
C GLY A 719 -20.52 -5.63 45.80
N ARG A 720 -21.09 -5.11 46.88
CA ARG A 720 -20.93 -3.71 47.27
C ARG A 720 -19.95 -3.64 48.42
N TYR A 721 -18.90 -2.87 48.27
CA TYR A 721 -17.79 -2.79 49.21
C TYR A 721 -17.65 -1.37 49.76
N ARG A 722 -17.52 -1.24 51.07
CA ARG A 722 -17.11 0.03 51.68
C ARG A 722 -15.59 0.07 51.76
N PHE A 723 -15.03 1.17 51.29
CA PHE A 723 -13.61 1.46 51.34
C PHE A 723 -13.33 2.31 52.58
N VAL A 724 -12.68 1.73 53.57
CA VAL A 724 -12.35 2.41 54.82
C VAL A 724 -10.86 2.68 54.86
N ALA A 725 -10.46 3.96 54.85
CA ALA A 725 -9.06 4.36 54.83
C ALA A 725 -8.32 3.82 56.06
N ALA A 726 -7.15 3.22 55.83
CA ALA A 726 -6.24 2.80 56.88
C ALA A 726 -5.35 3.99 57.26
N SER A 727 -5.85 4.83 58.17
CA SER A 727 -5.11 5.98 58.73
C SER A 727 -3.82 5.56 59.43
#